data_AF-A0A6J8FEF7-F1
#
_entry.id   AF-A0A6J8FEF7-F1
#
_cell.length_a   1.000
_cell.length_b   1.000
_cell.length_c   1.000
_cell.angle_alpha   90.00
_cell.angle_beta   90.00
_cell.angle_gamma   90.00
#
_symmetry.space_group_name_H-M   'P 1'
#
loop_
_entity.id
_entity.type
_entity.pdbx_description
1 polymer ?
#
loop_
_entity_poly.entity_id
_entity_poly.type
_entity_poly.pdbx_seq_one_letter_code
_entity_poly.pdbx_strand_id
1 'polypeptide(L)'
;MLLERQQLVQALQLRYHCSAACAISTVNSYYPDEEKCRATVQGKMTAPFVLAVGMVPKQREYVDSLRDDLAAAFRHFPYLNGTAKPQDEEEQKGCAKAVASGERGSNGTVSSPASIDWAEVRACLLSPKKAPLWYMHTELVFPGAAHDVRIYENAYQSLIVKEGFSYVIGCYASGDGVVPALDYVNARLCGESVQSLAQRMGFDEDVVEALDGLEAEVPTCVYTRVNAFGNNPATSRSSRQDKGHAQQVLKESGLAYVRSYVTTRADEAVAKVEDGTLLLPVVVKPNSGAGSEFVTLCHTVDDIRVAFSMVKGVRTSQGTDAAQLVVEEYIEGPEYVVNTVSYQGVHVVTDVWESWKYPEPVVTTGLTRSAEEALRTAGIERQKQRKISILYDRQTLITNLADLPATHSARRIVEYTLKCLDALGLQNGCGHSEVRLDTRKTARELRHHEQRRLKTNNPLGKVKDERLDEGEPILIELNSRMQGDIPRSTDVIGYDQYSLLVYISEAVNVFGAATAASTALPFRVDSSRPQRVGEIPWPPVPRLYRARPSTGPPMATTVLFLATKEECILNGVALRTLTELGTFRRFTRTIFKPNQPGFVTPLRHTVDLFSSPTSCVMQGPAAEVEADCAAIRSMESATLCSAAKAALFKLTSTIHETERLRENARIIDGRLRTMTEAYRHASAQAGSSTDETADERREKDEQDTENDSCSSQHDLEALRSSISSLQSELTWVTNNLAADDRQAQLLRTEFAKALASQKPAPLYVNYQDFSMMKAAGVGNELAVM
;
A
#
# COMPACT_ATOMS: atom_id res chain seq x y z
N MET A 1 -27.73 -29.02 -14.45
CA MET A 1 -26.57 -28.29 -13.89
C MET A 1 -25.25 -29.06 -13.96
N LEU A 2 -25.01 -30.12 -13.20
CA LEU A 2 -23.69 -30.82 -13.20
C LEU A 2 -23.38 -31.51 -14.55
N LEU A 3 -24.40 -32.14 -15.16
CA LEU A 3 -24.29 -32.76 -16.48
C LEU A 3 -24.07 -31.73 -17.60
N GLU A 4 -24.79 -30.61 -17.57
CA GLU A 4 -24.65 -29.50 -18.55
C GLU A 4 -23.27 -28.85 -18.48
N ARG A 5 -22.71 -28.68 -17.27
CA ARG A 5 -21.33 -28.23 -17.08
C ARG A 5 -20.33 -29.18 -17.72
N GLN A 6 -20.48 -30.50 -17.51
CA GLN A 6 -19.60 -31.50 -18.11
C GLN A 6 -19.72 -31.52 -19.65
N GLN A 7 -20.93 -31.37 -20.19
CA GLN A 7 -21.15 -31.27 -21.64
C GLN A 7 -20.48 -30.03 -22.22
N LEU A 8 -20.59 -28.87 -21.56
CA LEU A 8 -19.92 -27.65 -22.00
C LEU A 8 -18.40 -27.80 -21.95
N VAL A 9 -17.84 -28.39 -20.89
CA VAL A 9 -16.39 -28.70 -20.80
C VAL A 9 -15.94 -29.54 -21.99
N GLN A 10 -16.62 -30.66 -22.27
CA GLN A 10 -16.30 -31.52 -23.41
C GLN A 10 -16.43 -30.78 -24.75
N ALA A 11 -17.48 -29.96 -24.92
CA ALA A 11 -17.68 -29.17 -26.12
C ALA A 11 -16.57 -28.13 -26.34
N LEU A 12 -16.08 -27.50 -25.28
CA LEU A 12 -14.97 -26.55 -25.35
C LEU A 12 -13.66 -27.26 -25.73
N GLN A 13 -13.36 -28.39 -25.09
CA GLN A 13 -12.17 -29.20 -25.41
C GLN A 13 -12.17 -29.64 -26.87
N LEU A 14 -13.29 -30.18 -27.37
CA LEU A 14 -13.41 -30.65 -28.74
C LEU A 14 -13.33 -29.51 -29.76
N ARG A 15 -13.98 -28.37 -29.49
CA ARG A 15 -14.04 -27.25 -30.43
C ARG A 15 -12.73 -26.47 -30.53
N TYR A 16 -12.08 -26.24 -29.40
CA TYR A 16 -10.91 -25.36 -29.33
C TYR A 16 -9.59 -26.13 -29.14
N HIS A 17 -9.65 -27.45 -29.04
CA HIS A 17 -8.50 -28.33 -28.76
C HIS A 17 -7.72 -27.93 -27.49
N CYS A 18 -8.41 -27.32 -26.52
CA CYS A 18 -7.81 -26.94 -25.25
C CYS A 18 -7.75 -28.11 -24.26
N SER A 19 -6.90 -27.98 -23.24
CA SER A 19 -6.78 -28.98 -22.18
C SER A 19 -8.06 -29.09 -21.34
N ALA A 20 -8.27 -30.25 -20.71
CA ALA A 20 -9.38 -30.46 -19.78
C ALA A 20 -9.35 -29.43 -18.63
N ALA A 21 -8.16 -29.15 -18.09
CA ALA A 21 -7.97 -28.17 -17.01
C ALA A 21 -8.41 -26.76 -17.43
N CYS A 22 -8.05 -26.31 -18.63
CA CYS A 22 -8.45 -25.01 -19.18
C CYS A 22 -9.98 -24.90 -19.32
N ALA A 23 -10.61 -25.92 -19.92
CA ALA A 23 -12.06 -25.96 -20.08
C ALA A 23 -12.80 -25.97 -18.73
N ILE A 24 -12.35 -26.81 -17.78
CA ILE A 24 -12.93 -26.90 -16.44
C ILE A 24 -12.78 -25.57 -15.68
N SER A 25 -11.58 -24.98 -15.67
CA SER A 25 -11.30 -23.71 -14.98
C SER A 25 -12.21 -22.59 -15.51
N THR A 26 -12.36 -22.52 -16.83
CA THR A 26 -13.18 -21.50 -17.50
C THR A 26 -14.68 -21.69 -17.20
N VAL A 27 -15.19 -22.92 -17.29
CA VAL A 27 -16.61 -23.22 -16.99
C VAL A 27 -16.92 -22.94 -15.52
N ASN A 28 -16.03 -23.31 -14.60
CA ASN A 28 -16.22 -23.01 -13.17
C ASN A 28 -16.28 -21.50 -12.88
N SER A 29 -15.57 -20.69 -13.67
CA SER A 29 -15.48 -19.25 -13.45
C SER A 29 -16.65 -18.46 -14.04
N TYR A 30 -17.22 -18.92 -15.16
CA TYR A 30 -18.20 -18.11 -15.92
C TYR A 30 -19.56 -18.75 -16.14
N TYR A 31 -19.73 -20.06 -15.92
CA TYR A 31 -21.04 -20.71 -16.07
C TYR A 31 -22.07 -20.11 -15.09
N PRO A 32 -23.32 -19.82 -15.52
CA PRO A 32 -23.99 -20.29 -16.74
C PRO A 32 -23.77 -19.49 -18.04
N ASP A 33 -22.88 -18.50 -18.06
CA ASP A 33 -22.57 -17.72 -19.26
C ASP A 33 -21.70 -18.52 -20.24
N GLU A 34 -22.34 -19.33 -21.10
CA GLU A 34 -21.65 -20.16 -22.09
C GLU A 34 -20.88 -19.36 -23.14
N GLU A 35 -21.42 -18.20 -23.55
CA GLU A 35 -20.81 -17.35 -24.57
C GLU A 35 -19.47 -16.83 -24.06
N LYS A 36 -19.44 -16.35 -22.81
CA LYS A 36 -18.21 -15.93 -22.14
C LYS A 36 -17.23 -17.08 -21.93
N CYS A 37 -17.72 -18.29 -21.64
CA CYS A 37 -16.85 -19.47 -21.58
C CYS A 37 -16.16 -19.73 -22.93
N ARG A 38 -16.93 -19.74 -24.03
CA ARG A 38 -16.43 -19.95 -25.40
C ARG A 38 -15.45 -18.86 -25.82
N ALA A 39 -15.80 -17.59 -25.60
CA ALA A 39 -14.95 -16.45 -25.91
C ALA A 39 -13.62 -16.50 -25.13
N THR A 40 -13.67 -16.89 -23.86
CA THR A 40 -12.47 -17.00 -23.01
C THR A 40 -11.54 -18.12 -23.48
N VAL A 41 -12.06 -19.33 -23.73
CA VAL A 41 -11.24 -20.44 -24.25
C VAL A 41 -10.67 -20.09 -25.62
N GLN A 42 -11.48 -19.51 -26.51
CA GLN A 42 -11.00 -19.05 -27.81
C GLN A 42 -9.84 -18.06 -27.66
N GLY A 43 -10.00 -17.03 -26.83
CA GLY A 43 -8.95 -16.05 -26.54
C GLY A 43 -7.65 -16.72 -26.07
N LYS A 44 -7.75 -17.60 -25.06
CA LYS A 44 -6.61 -18.38 -24.54
C LYS A 44 -5.88 -19.19 -25.60
N MET A 45 -6.60 -19.68 -26.60
CA MET A 45 -6.04 -20.53 -27.67
C MET A 45 -5.43 -19.74 -28.82
N THR A 46 -5.92 -18.51 -29.09
CA THR A 46 -5.58 -17.77 -30.30
C THR A 46 -4.81 -16.48 -30.08
N ALA A 47 -4.75 -15.97 -28.85
CA ALA A 47 -4.12 -14.69 -28.54
C ALA A 47 -2.88 -14.85 -27.63
N PRO A 48 -1.91 -13.93 -27.74
CA PRO A 48 -0.82 -13.81 -26.79
C PRO A 48 -1.25 -13.19 -25.45
N PHE A 49 -0.62 -13.65 -24.36
CA PHE A 49 -0.94 -13.20 -23.00
C PHE A 49 0.26 -12.66 -22.23
N VAL A 50 -0.01 -11.69 -21.37
CA VAL A 50 0.84 -11.27 -20.26
C VAL A 50 0.09 -11.51 -18.95
N LEU A 51 0.76 -12.10 -17.97
CA LEU A 51 0.21 -12.32 -16.64
C LEU A 51 0.75 -11.27 -15.68
N ALA A 52 -0.13 -10.45 -15.14
CA ALA A 52 0.18 -9.50 -14.09
C ALA A 52 -0.31 -10.05 -12.74
N VAL A 53 0.62 -10.35 -11.83
CA VAL A 53 0.35 -11.11 -10.60
C VAL A 53 0.38 -10.22 -9.37
N GLY A 54 -0.65 -10.32 -8.52
CA GLY A 54 -0.74 -9.66 -7.21
C GLY A 54 -1.13 -8.17 -7.25
N MET A 55 -1.56 -7.65 -8.40
CA MET A 55 -1.81 -6.20 -8.55
C MET A 55 -2.95 -5.73 -7.65
N VAL A 56 -2.73 -4.65 -6.89
CA VAL A 56 -3.84 -4.02 -6.16
C VAL A 56 -4.81 -3.34 -7.14
N PRO A 57 -6.10 -3.15 -6.79
CA PRO A 57 -7.12 -2.67 -7.73
C PRO A 57 -6.73 -1.42 -8.54
N LYS A 58 -6.17 -0.38 -7.88
CA LYS A 58 -5.72 0.85 -8.56
C LYS A 58 -4.54 0.65 -9.52
N GLN A 59 -3.71 -0.38 -9.30
CA GLN A 59 -2.63 -0.73 -10.22
C GLN A 59 -3.22 -1.44 -11.44
N ARG A 60 -4.15 -2.37 -11.22
CA ARG A 60 -4.88 -3.06 -12.28
C ARG A 60 -5.64 -2.08 -13.19
N GLU A 61 -6.46 -1.21 -12.59
CA GLU A 61 -7.21 -0.18 -13.33
C GLU A 61 -6.30 0.69 -14.20
N TYR A 62 -5.10 1.00 -13.71
CA TYR A 62 -4.14 1.77 -14.47
C TYR A 62 -3.54 1.01 -15.64
N VAL A 63 -3.08 -0.23 -15.43
CA VAL A 63 -2.56 -1.07 -16.51
C VAL A 63 -3.64 -1.28 -17.58
N ASP A 64 -4.88 -1.52 -17.16
CA ASP A 64 -6.03 -1.63 -18.06
C ASP A 64 -6.20 -0.32 -18.86
N SER A 65 -6.16 0.86 -18.21
CA SER A 65 -6.27 2.16 -18.89
C SER A 65 -5.15 2.41 -19.91
N LEU A 66 -3.92 1.96 -19.64
CA LEU A 66 -2.78 2.10 -20.55
C LEU A 66 -2.94 1.20 -21.78
N ARG A 67 -3.42 -0.04 -21.58
CA ARG A 67 -3.65 -1.01 -22.67
C ARG A 67 -4.80 -0.58 -23.57
N ASP A 68 -5.86 -0.04 -22.98
CA ASP A 68 -7.09 0.30 -23.71
C ASP A 68 -6.88 1.52 -24.65
N ASP A 69 -5.90 2.40 -24.35
CA ASP A 69 -5.46 3.48 -25.25
C ASP A 69 -3.92 3.59 -25.30
N LEU A 70 -3.30 2.72 -26.10
CA LEU A 70 -1.85 2.72 -26.33
C LEU A 70 -1.34 4.04 -26.93
N ALA A 71 -2.16 4.74 -27.71
CA ALA A 71 -1.76 6.01 -28.31
C ALA A 71 -1.65 7.11 -27.25
N ALA A 72 -2.52 7.10 -26.24
CA ALA A 72 -2.36 7.94 -25.05
C ALA A 72 -1.18 7.48 -24.18
N ALA A 73 -1.06 6.18 -23.91
CA ALA A 73 -0.01 5.61 -23.06
C ALA A 73 1.41 5.95 -23.56
N PHE A 74 1.64 5.92 -24.88
CA PHE A 74 2.96 6.16 -25.47
C PHE A 74 3.15 7.59 -26.01
N ARG A 75 2.18 8.49 -25.82
CA ARG A 75 2.19 9.85 -26.40
C ARG A 75 3.43 10.66 -26.05
N HIS A 76 4.01 10.40 -24.89
CA HIS A 76 5.13 11.18 -24.35
C HIS A 76 6.46 10.42 -24.36
N PHE A 77 6.54 9.29 -25.05
CA PHE A 77 7.79 8.54 -25.19
C PHE A 77 8.69 9.27 -26.21
N PRO A 78 9.85 9.82 -25.81
CA PRO A 78 10.55 10.78 -26.67
C PRO A 78 11.02 10.22 -28.01
N TYR A 79 11.55 8.99 -28.03
CA TYR A 79 12.03 8.39 -29.27
C TYR A 79 10.87 8.02 -30.21
N LEU A 80 9.80 7.38 -29.67
CA LEU A 80 8.62 7.02 -30.46
C LEU A 80 7.94 8.20 -31.16
N ASN A 81 8.01 9.40 -30.57
CA ASN A 81 7.31 10.57 -31.07
C ASN A 81 8.26 11.62 -31.71
N GLY A 82 9.55 11.29 -31.88
CA GLY A 82 10.53 12.20 -32.47
C GLY A 82 10.75 13.49 -31.66
N THR A 83 10.58 13.42 -30.34
CA THR A 83 10.75 14.55 -29.40
C THR A 83 11.98 14.42 -28.52
N ALA A 84 12.80 13.38 -28.75
CA ALA A 84 14.08 13.21 -28.08
C ALA A 84 15.06 14.34 -28.43
N LYS A 85 15.91 14.74 -27.48
CA LYS A 85 16.95 15.74 -27.75
C LYS A 85 18.13 15.08 -28.49
N PRO A 86 18.95 15.84 -29.26
CA PRO A 86 20.11 15.28 -29.97
C PRO A 86 21.08 14.49 -29.07
N GLN A 87 21.28 14.94 -27.83
CA GLN A 87 22.12 14.25 -26.85
C GLN A 87 21.57 12.87 -26.47
N ASP A 88 20.23 12.73 -26.42
CA ASP A 88 19.57 11.46 -26.13
C ASP A 88 19.71 10.49 -27.31
N GLU A 89 19.72 11.00 -28.53
CA GLU A 89 19.94 10.19 -29.74
C GLU A 89 21.40 9.69 -29.84
N GLU A 90 22.37 10.49 -29.39
CA GLU A 90 23.77 10.07 -29.28
C GLU A 90 23.94 8.96 -28.22
N GLU A 91 23.30 9.11 -27.05
CA GLU A 91 23.30 8.10 -26.00
C GLU A 91 22.66 6.79 -26.48
N GLN A 92 21.54 6.86 -27.22
CA GLN A 92 20.88 5.70 -27.82
C GLN A 92 21.81 4.94 -28.78
N LYS A 93 22.56 5.66 -29.63
CA LYS A 93 23.56 5.05 -30.53
C LYS A 93 24.69 4.38 -29.75
N GLY A 94 25.10 4.94 -28.61
CA GLY A 94 26.09 4.33 -27.71
C GLY A 94 25.58 3.04 -27.07
N CYS A 95 24.33 3.02 -26.60
CA CYS A 95 23.71 1.86 -25.99
C CYS A 95 23.55 0.70 -26.99
N ALA A 96 23.10 0.99 -28.21
CA ALA A 96 22.98 -0.01 -29.27
C ALA A 96 24.33 -0.72 -29.56
N LYS A 97 25.45 0.02 -29.48
CA LYS A 97 26.81 -0.54 -29.63
C LYS A 97 27.22 -1.42 -28.43
N ALA A 98 26.85 -1.03 -27.21
CA ALA A 98 27.16 -1.80 -26.01
C ALA A 98 26.44 -3.16 -26.00
N VAL A 99 25.14 -3.17 -26.32
CA VAL A 99 24.34 -4.40 -26.44
C VAL A 99 24.92 -5.35 -27.51
N ALA A 100 25.31 -4.80 -28.66
CA ALA A 100 25.95 -5.59 -29.72
C ALA A 100 27.34 -6.15 -29.34
N SER A 101 28.05 -5.51 -28.40
CA SER A 101 29.39 -5.93 -27.95
C SER A 101 29.40 -6.97 -26.82
N GLY A 102 28.23 -7.30 -26.25
CA GLY A 102 28.06 -8.26 -25.15
C GLY A 102 28.33 -9.73 -25.52
N GLU A 103 28.54 -10.05 -26.80
CA GLU A 103 29.07 -11.35 -27.24
C GLU A 103 30.51 -11.19 -27.74
N ARG A 104 31.50 -11.57 -26.93
CA ARG A 104 32.83 -11.90 -27.47
C ARG A 104 32.74 -13.25 -28.19
N GLY A 105 32.32 -13.19 -29.46
CA GLY A 105 32.69 -14.20 -30.45
C GLY A 105 34.08 -13.88 -31.00
N SER A 106 34.96 -14.86 -30.99
CA SER A 106 36.26 -14.81 -31.68
C SER A 106 36.03 -14.78 -33.20
N ASN A 107 35.74 -13.62 -33.76
CA ASN A 107 36.06 -13.22 -35.14
C ASN A 107 35.60 -11.77 -35.35
N GLY A 108 36.58 -10.87 -35.46
CA GLY A 108 36.35 -9.44 -35.58
C GLY A 108 35.77 -9.05 -36.93
N THR A 109 34.47 -8.78 -36.98
CA THR A 109 33.81 -7.86 -37.92
C THR A 109 32.51 -7.34 -37.31
N VAL A 110 32.57 -6.18 -36.63
CA VAL A 110 31.39 -5.50 -36.08
C VAL A 110 30.79 -4.60 -37.16
N SER A 111 29.69 -5.04 -37.78
CA SER A 111 28.82 -4.14 -38.52
C SER A 111 27.97 -3.36 -37.51
N SER A 112 27.99 -2.03 -37.59
CA SER A 112 27.19 -1.15 -36.70
C SER A 112 25.73 -1.62 -36.67
N PRO A 113 25.06 -1.71 -35.51
CA PRO A 113 23.62 -1.94 -35.49
C PRO A 113 22.91 -0.86 -36.32
N ALA A 114 21.90 -1.27 -37.09
CA ALA A 114 21.07 -0.34 -37.84
C ALA A 114 20.37 0.61 -36.86
N SER A 115 20.23 1.89 -37.22
CA SER A 115 19.44 2.84 -36.42
C SER A 115 17.98 2.40 -36.37
N ILE A 116 17.37 2.43 -35.18
CA ILE A 116 15.94 2.09 -35.00
C ILE A 116 15.08 3.17 -35.68
N ASP A 117 14.19 2.78 -36.59
CA ASP A 117 13.15 3.67 -37.13
C ASP A 117 11.97 3.73 -36.16
N TRP A 118 11.98 4.73 -35.29
CA TRP A 118 10.94 4.90 -34.27
C TRP A 118 9.55 5.25 -34.83
N ALA A 119 9.48 5.86 -36.02
CA ALA A 119 8.20 6.16 -36.65
C ALA A 119 7.54 4.88 -37.16
N GLU A 120 8.32 3.97 -37.74
CA GLU A 120 7.86 2.65 -38.14
C GLU A 120 7.45 1.82 -36.91
N VAL A 121 8.28 1.81 -35.86
CA VAL A 121 7.96 1.11 -34.60
C VAL A 121 6.62 1.57 -34.04
N ARG A 122 6.39 2.89 -33.97
CA ARG A 122 5.11 3.47 -33.53
C ARG A 122 3.94 3.06 -34.42
N ALA A 123 4.12 3.08 -35.74
CA ALA A 123 3.07 2.68 -36.68
C ALA A 123 2.66 1.21 -36.49
N CYS A 124 3.63 0.32 -36.25
CA CYS A 124 3.36 -1.10 -36.00
C CYS A 124 2.70 -1.34 -34.64
N LEU A 125 3.17 -0.69 -33.58
CA LEU A 125 2.57 -0.78 -32.23
C LEU A 125 1.12 -0.30 -32.18
N LEU A 126 0.78 0.74 -32.95
CA LEU A 126 -0.57 1.32 -33.00
C LEU A 126 -1.42 0.77 -34.15
N SER A 127 -0.92 -0.19 -34.91
CA SER A 127 -1.63 -0.76 -36.05
C SER A 127 -2.88 -1.51 -35.59
N PRO A 128 -4.07 -1.24 -36.16
CA PRO A 128 -5.27 -2.02 -35.86
C PRO A 128 -5.20 -3.46 -36.41
N LYS A 129 -4.18 -3.76 -37.24
CA LYS A 129 -3.95 -5.09 -37.83
C LYS A 129 -3.04 -5.99 -36.99
N LYS A 130 -2.45 -5.47 -35.90
CA LYS A 130 -1.57 -6.28 -35.03
C LYS A 130 -2.39 -7.35 -34.28
N ALA A 131 -1.73 -8.45 -33.90
CA ALA A 131 -2.36 -9.44 -33.05
C ALA A 131 -2.78 -8.81 -31.71
N PRO A 132 -3.99 -9.09 -31.20
CA PRO A 132 -4.43 -8.53 -29.92
C PRO A 132 -3.59 -9.11 -28.78
N LEU A 133 -3.11 -8.27 -27.87
CA LEU A 133 -2.43 -8.69 -26.65
C LEU A 133 -3.39 -8.68 -25.47
N TRP A 134 -3.46 -9.81 -24.76
CA TRP A 134 -4.35 -9.97 -23.62
C TRP A 134 -3.57 -9.87 -22.31
N TYR A 135 -4.13 -9.20 -21.32
CA TYR A 135 -3.58 -9.18 -19.97
C TYR A 135 -4.51 -9.94 -19.05
N MET A 136 -3.93 -10.86 -18.29
CA MET A 136 -4.65 -11.52 -17.21
C MET A 136 -4.10 -11.04 -15.87
N HIS A 137 -4.99 -10.48 -15.06
CA HIS A 137 -4.72 -10.16 -13.66
C HIS A 137 -5.07 -11.36 -12.80
N THR A 138 -4.12 -11.84 -12.01
CA THR A 138 -4.29 -13.02 -11.16
C THR A 138 -3.58 -12.86 -9.82
N GLU A 139 -3.98 -13.66 -8.84
CA GLU A 139 -3.35 -13.72 -7.53
C GLU A 139 -2.57 -15.03 -7.40
N LEU A 140 -1.42 -14.97 -6.75
CA LEU A 140 -0.64 -16.15 -6.41
C LEU A 140 -0.48 -16.24 -4.90
N VAL A 141 -1.13 -17.22 -4.30
CA VAL A 141 -0.89 -17.57 -2.90
C VAL A 141 0.43 -18.35 -2.83
N PHE A 142 1.52 -17.64 -2.55
CA PHE A 142 2.84 -18.23 -2.44
C PHE A 142 3.25 -18.30 -0.96
N PRO A 143 3.49 -19.49 -0.38
CA PRO A 143 3.75 -19.64 1.06
C PRO A 143 5.14 -19.13 1.51
N GLY A 144 5.95 -18.59 0.59
CA GLY A 144 7.28 -18.03 0.86
C GLY A 144 8.35 -19.07 1.23
N ALA A 145 8.02 -20.36 1.22
CA ALA A 145 8.95 -21.42 1.63
C ALA A 145 9.93 -21.72 0.50
N ALA A 146 11.20 -21.39 0.73
CA ALA A 146 12.24 -21.44 -0.31
C ALA A 146 12.94 -22.80 -0.43
N HIS A 147 12.65 -23.78 0.43
CA HIS A 147 13.39 -25.05 0.50
C HIS A 147 12.74 -26.19 -0.30
N ASP A 148 11.65 -25.95 -1.04
CA ASP A 148 11.01 -26.96 -1.87
C ASP A 148 10.69 -26.41 -3.27
N VAL A 149 11.41 -26.92 -4.27
CA VAL A 149 11.23 -26.55 -5.67
C VAL A 149 9.82 -26.85 -6.20
N ARG A 150 9.12 -27.83 -5.62
CA ARG A 150 7.73 -28.17 -6.02
C ARG A 150 6.77 -27.02 -5.75
N ILE A 151 7.08 -26.10 -4.84
CA ILE A 151 6.28 -24.90 -4.60
C ILE A 151 6.37 -23.95 -5.81
N TYR A 152 7.56 -23.81 -6.40
CA TYR A 152 7.77 -23.03 -7.61
C TYR A 152 7.13 -23.68 -8.82
N GLU A 153 7.27 -25.01 -8.96
CA GLU A 153 6.59 -25.74 -10.03
C GLU A 153 5.06 -25.66 -9.88
N ASN A 154 4.52 -25.73 -8.66
CA ASN A 154 3.09 -25.51 -8.41
C ASN A 154 2.63 -24.12 -8.86
N ALA A 155 3.46 -23.09 -8.75
CA ALA A 155 3.14 -21.76 -9.29
C ALA A 155 3.06 -21.79 -10.82
N TYR A 156 4.00 -22.45 -11.51
CA TYR A 156 3.95 -22.67 -12.95
C TYR A 156 2.72 -23.47 -13.38
N GLN A 157 2.44 -24.58 -12.70
CA GLN A 157 1.27 -25.42 -12.96
C GLN A 157 -0.03 -24.64 -12.76
N SER A 158 -0.12 -23.81 -11.72
CA SER A 158 -1.32 -23.03 -11.40
C SER A 158 -1.54 -21.84 -12.34
N LEU A 159 -0.48 -21.10 -12.68
CA LEU A 159 -0.57 -19.89 -13.48
C LEU A 159 -0.62 -20.18 -14.99
N ILE A 160 0.10 -21.21 -15.44
CA ILE A 160 0.30 -21.49 -16.87
C ILE A 160 -0.48 -22.73 -17.31
N VAL A 161 -0.17 -23.90 -16.72
CA VAL A 161 -0.70 -25.18 -17.23
C VAL A 161 -2.19 -25.33 -17.00
N LYS A 162 -2.66 -25.04 -15.79
CA LYS A 162 -4.08 -25.10 -15.41
C LYS A 162 -4.93 -24.14 -16.25
N GLU A 163 -4.41 -22.94 -16.48
CA GLU A 163 -5.11 -21.95 -17.28
C GLU A 163 -5.08 -22.29 -18.78
N GLY A 164 -4.05 -23.03 -19.21
CA GLY A 164 -3.91 -23.61 -20.55
C GLY A 164 -3.85 -22.55 -21.62
N PHE A 165 -2.92 -21.62 -21.52
CA PHE A 165 -2.66 -20.62 -22.56
C PHE A 165 -1.83 -21.23 -23.71
N SER A 166 -2.16 -20.88 -24.96
CA SER A 166 -1.34 -21.29 -26.10
C SER A 166 -0.03 -20.51 -26.20
N TYR A 167 -0.03 -19.24 -25.76
CA TYR A 167 1.12 -18.34 -25.87
C TYR A 167 1.17 -17.31 -24.73
N VAL A 168 2.24 -17.35 -23.94
CA VAL A 168 2.45 -16.46 -22.78
C VAL A 168 3.77 -15.71 -22.90
N ILE A 169 3.71 -14.40 -23.19
CA ILE A 169 4.86 -13.47 -23.26
C ILE A 169 5.71 -13.52 -22.00
N GLY A 170 5.06 -13.56 -20.85
CA GLY A 170 5.71 -13.72 -19.57
C GLY A 170 4.83 -13.24 -18.42
N CYS A 171 5.40 -13.25 -17.24
CA CYS A 171 4.75 -12.86 -16.01
C CYS A 171 5.55 -11.77 -15.30
N TYR A 172 4.87 -10.76 -14.74
CA TYR A 172 5.48 -9.84 -13.78
C TYR A 172 4.55 -9.64 -12.57
N ALA A 173 5.14 -9.28 -11.44
CA ALA A 173 4.43 -9.15 -10.16
C ALA A 173 4.39 -7.69 -9.73
N SER A 174 3.36 -7.32 -8.95
CA SER A 174 3.25 -6.08 -8.16
C SER A 174 3.96 -6.16 -6.78
N GLY A 175 4.10 -7.37 -6.23
CA GLY A 175 4.49 -7.63 -4.85
C GLY A 175 5.77 -8.44 -4.70
N ASP A 176 6.59 -8.12 -3.70
CA ASP A 176 7.92 -8.72 -3.51
C ASP A 176 7.89 -10.23 -3.32
N GLY A 177 6.95 -10.73 -2.51
CA GLY A 177 6.93 -12.12 -2.05
C GLY A 177 6.74 -13.16 -3.17
N VAL A 178 6.26 -12.75 -4.35
CA VAL A 178 6.00 -13.64 -5.48
C VAL A 178 7.06 -13.53 -6.59
N VAL A 179 7.99 -12.56 -6.51
CA VAL A 179 9.01 -12.34 -7.56
C VAL A 179 9.87 -13.57 -7.86
N PRO A 180 10.39 -14.34 -6.88
CA PRO A 180 11.15 -15.55 -7.16
C PRO A 180 10.34 -16.62 -7.87
N ALA A 181 9.04 -16.73 -7.53
CA ALA A 181 8.14 -17.65 -8.21
C ALA A 181 7.96 -17.25 -9.68
N LEU A 182 7.84 -15.94 -9.96
CA LEU A 182 7.71 -15.47 -11.34
C LEU A 182 9.01 -15.57 -12.15
N ASP A 183 10.17 -15.35 -11.53
CA ASP A 183 11.45 -15.61 -12.20
C ASP A 183 11.55 -17.09 -12.61
N TYR A 184 11.15 -18.02 -11.72
CA TYR A 184 11.07 -19.45 -12.05
C TYR A 184 10.07 -19.72 -13.18
N VAL A 185 8.86 -19.17 -13.11
CA VAL A 185 7.81 -19.34 -14.14
C VAL A 185 8.29 -18.83 -15.49
N ASN A 186 8.91 -17.65 -15.55
CA ASN A 186 9.46 -17.10 -16.78
C ASN A 186 10.60 -17.96 -17.34
N ALA A 187 11.47 -18.50 -16.48
CA ALA A 187 12.51 -19.42 -16.92
C ALA A 187 11.93 -20.74 -17.47
N ARG A 188 10.90 -21.32 -16.81
CA ARG A 188 10.14 -22.46 -17.33
C ARG A 188 9.47 -22.15 -18.67
N LEU A 189 8.91 -20.95 -18.83
CA LEU A 189 8.30 -20.49 -20.10
C LEU A 189 9.31 -20.41 -21.24
N CYS A 190 10.60 -20.22 -20.96
CA CYS A 190 11.67 -20.26 -21.95
C CYS A 190 12.19 -21.67 -22.26
N GLY A 191 11.53 -22.72 -21.74
CA GLY A 191 11.81 -24.12 -22.06
C GLY A 191 12.85 -24.77 -21.14
N GLU A 192 13.19 -24.16 -20.01
CA GLU A 192 14.07 -24.79 -19.03
C GLU A 192 13.37 -25.91 -18.27
N SER A 193 14.06 -27.02 -18.02
CA SER A 193 13.48 -28.14 -17.26
C SER A 193 13.43 -27.87 -15.76
N VAL A 194 12.53 -28.54 -15.04
CA VAL A 194 12.45 -28.48 -13.57
C VAL A 194 13.80 -28.81 -12.93
N GLN A 195 14.47 -29.86 -13.41
CA GLN A 195 15.78 -30.29 -12.92
C GLN A 195 16.86 -29.23 -13.14
N SER A 196 16.93 -28.63 -14.34
CA SER A 196 17.89 -27.55 -14.65
C SER A 196 17.69 -26.34 -13.74
N LEU A 197 16.44 -25.94 -13.50
CA LEU A 197 16.13 -24.83 -12.60
C LEU A 197 16.42 -25.17 -11.15
N ALA A 198 16.11 -26.39 -10.70
CA ALA A 198 16.44 -26.84 -9.35
C ALA A 198 17.95 -26.79 -9.09
N GLN A 199 18.76 -27.31 -10.03
CA GLN A 199 20.23 -27.23 -9.96
C GLN A 199 20.71 -25.78 -9.93
N ARG A 200 20.19 -24.93 -10.83
CA ARG A 200 20.59 -23.52 -10.88
C ARG A 200 20.25 -22.76 -9.61
N MET A 201 19.10 -23.06 -9.01
CA MET A 201 18.65 -22.46 -7.76
C MET A 201 19.36 -23.01 -6.51
N GLY A 202 20.26 -23.98 -6.69
CA GLY A 202 21.09 -24.54 -5.61
C GLY A 202 20.34 -25.48 -4.69
N PHE A 203 19.34 -26.22 -5.20
CA PHE A 203 18.76 -27.35 -4.47
C PHE A 203 19.72 -28.55 -4.46
N ASP A 204 19.69 -29.34 -3.39
CA ASP A 204 20.56 -30.51 -3.21
C ASP A 204 20.35 -31.57 -4.31
N GLU A 205 21.40 -32.35 -4.63
CA GLU A 205 21.38 -33.33 -5.73
C GLU A 205 20.30 -34.40 -5.55
N ASP A 206 20.06 -34.86 -4.32
CA ASP A 206 19.01 -35.84 -3.99
C ASP A 206 17.60 -35.29 -4.27
N VAL A 207 17.38 -34.00 -3.98
CA VAL A 207 16.15 -33.30 -4.32
C VAL A 207 16.00 -33.21 -5.84
N VAL A 208 17.07 -32.88 -6.57
CA VAL A 208 17.04 -32.80 -8.04
C VAL A 208 16.74 -34.15 -8.68
N GLU A 209 17.40 -35.21 -8.23
CA GLU A 209 17.17 -36.59 -8.71
C GLU A 209 15.73 -37.05 -8.47
N ALA A 210 15.15 -36.71 -7.32
CA ALA A 210 13.77 -37.03 -6.99
C ALA A 210 12.71 -36.31 -7.86
N LEU A 211 13.11 -35.33 -8.68
CA LEU A 211 12.24 -34.64 -9.64
C LEU A 211 12.21 -35.33 -11.00
N ASP A 212 12.96 -36.43 -11.19
CA ASP A 212 12.92 -37.20 -12.43
C ASP A 212 11.49 -37.71 -12.71
N GLY A 213 11.00 -37.45 -13.92
CA GLY A 213 9.61 -37.75 -14.31
C GLY A 213 8.53 -36.83 -13.71
N LEU A 214 8.87 -35.76 -12.98
CA LEU A 214 7.90 -34.78 -12.47
C LEU A 214 7.35 -33.87 -13.59
N GLU A 215 8.05 -33.79 -14.72
CA GLU A 215 7.54 -33.18 -15.94
C GLU A 215 6.51 -34.11 -16.56
N ALA A 216 5.23 -33.90 -16.23
CA ALA A 216 4.15 -34.51 -17.01
C ALA A 216 4.33 -34.13 -18.49
N GLU A 217 4.01 -35.03 -19.42
CA GLU A 217 3.86 -34.71 -20.84
C GLU A 217 2.73 -33.69 -20.99
N VAL A 218 3.05 -32.40 -20.82
CA VAL A 218 2.12 -31.32 -21.11
C VAL A 218 2.10 -31.18 -22.63
N PRO A 219 0.92 -31.28 -23.28
CA PRO A 219 0.80 -31.03 -24.72
C PRO A 219 1.44 -29.69 -25.04
N THR A 220 2.43 -29.72 -25.92
CA THR A 220 3.43 -28.68 -26.15
C THR A 220 2.80 -27.30 -26.34
N CYS A 221 2.72 -26.49 -25.27
CA CYS A 221 2.44 -25.06 -25.40
C CYS A 221 3.62 -24.42 -26.14
N VAL A 222 3.34 -23.51 -27.09
CA VAL A 222 4.39 -22.80 -27.84
C VAL A 222 4.99 -21.75 -26.90
N TYR A 223 6.03 -22.20 -26.19
CA TYR A 223 6.89 -21.43 -25.30
C TYR A 223 7.32 -20.11 -25.91
N THR A 224 7.35 -19.05 -25.10
CA THR A 224 8.01 -17.82 -25.51
C THR A 224 9.50 -18.01 -25.40
N ARG A 225 10.17 -17.96 -26.55
CA ARG A 225 11.64 -18.02 -26.60
C ARG A 225 12.30 -16.75 -26.03
N VAL A 226 11.51 -15.76 -25.60
CA VAL A 226 11.98 -14.45 -25.11
C VAL A 226 11.60 -14.31 -23.65
N ASN A 227 12.60 -14.19 -22.78
CA ASN A 227 12.38 -13.84 -21.38
C ASN A 227 12.22 -12.32 -21.23
N ALA A 228 10.97 -11.84 -21.28
CA ALA A 228 10.68 -10.40 -21.30
C ALA A 228 10.67 -9.73 -19.91
N PHE A 229 10.38 -10.50 -18.85
CA PHE A 229 10.14 -9.96 -17.51
C PHE A 229 10.88 -10.70 -16.40
N GLY A 230 11.33 -11.93 -16.65
CA GLY A 230 11.99 -12.76 -15.67
C GLY A 230 13.50 -12.54 -15.62
N ASN A 231 14.04 -12.80 -14.45
CA ASN A 231 15.47 -12.79 -14.17
C ASN A 231 15.94 -14.19 -13.77
N ASN A 232 17.22 -14.35 -13.47
CA ASN A 232 17.73 -15.62 -12.96
C ASN A 232 17.05 -15.96 -11.62
N PRO A 233 16.34 -17.11 -11.50
CA PRO A 233 15.65 -17.50 -10.28
C PRO A 233 16.58 -17.67 -9.08
N ALA A 234 17.84 -18.08 -9.31
CA ALA A 234 18.82 -18.26 -8.25
C ALA A 234 19.14 -16.95 -7.53
N THR A 235 19.48 -15.91 -8.30
CA THR A 235 19.80 -14.59 -7.75
C THR A 235 18.57 -13.87 -7.20
N SER A 236 17.36 -14.23 -7.66
CA SER A 236 16.10 -13.70 -7.12
C SER A 236 15.96 -14.01 -5.63
N ARG A 237 16.16 -15.28 -5.27
CA ARG A 237 16.13 -15.75 -3.89
C ARG A 237 17.37 -15.29 -3.11
N SER A 238 18.56 -15.55 -3.66
CA SER A 238 19.79 -15.40 -2.89
C SER A 238 20.23 -13.96 -2.74
N SER A 239 19.99 -13.09 -3.73
CA SER A 239 20.69 -11.80 -3.80
C SER A 239 19.76 -10.61 -3.94
N ARG A 240 18.55 -10.78 -4.48
CA ARG A 240 17.59 -9.67 -4.68
C ARG A 240 16.50 -9.60 -3.62
N GLN A 241 16.14 -10.72 -2.99
CA GLN A 241 15.21 -10.73 -1.85
C GLN A 241 15.91 -10.79 -0.48
N ASP A 242 17.08 -11.43 -0.41
CA ASP A 242 17.87 -11.57 0.80
C ASP A 242 18.71 -10.30 1.02
N LYS A 243 18.31 -9.48 1.99
CA LYS A 243 18.95 -8.19 2.27
C LYS A 243 20.41 -8.36 2.68
N GLY A 244 20.73 -9.37 3.50
CA GLY A 244 22.09 -9.62 3.95
C GLY A 244 23.03 -10.06 2.82
N HIS A 245 22.59 -11.03 2.02
CA HIS A 245 23.39 -11.53 0.91
C HIS A 245 23.48 -10.52 -0.25
N ALA A 246 22.48 -9.65 -0.45
CA ALA A 246 22.61 -8.51 -1.36
C ALA A 246 23.84 -7.66 -1.00
N GLN A 247 24.02 -7.30 0.27
CA GLN A 247 25.18 -6.53 0.72
C GLN A 247 26.51 -7.27 0.53
N GLN A 248 26.51 -8.60 0.68
CA GLN A 248 27.69 -9.42 0.41
C GLN A 248 28.07 -9.40 -1.09
N VAL A 249 27.10 -9.49 -2.00
CA VAL A 249 27.34 -9.39 -3.45
C VAL A 249 27.90 -8.02 -3.83
N LEU A 250 27.38 -6.94 -3.23
CA LEU A 250 27.92 -5.60 -3.45
C LEU A 250 29.38 -5.49 -2.99
N LYS A 251 29.69 -6.02 -1.80
CA LYS A 251 31.06 -6.08 -1.27
C LYS A 251 32.01 -6.83 -2.20
N GLU A 252 31.61 -8.02 -2.65
CA GLU A 252 32.40 -8.87 -3.56
C GLU A 252 32.59 -8.23 -4.94
N SER A 253 31.63 -7.41 -5.36
CA SER A 253 31.70 -6.62 -6.60
C SER A 253 32.51 -5.32 -6.45
N GLY A 254 33.10 -5.06 -5.28
CA GLY A 254 33.86 -3.84 -5.00
C GLY A 254 33.01 -2.56 -4.94
N LEU A 255 31.70 -2.70 -4.75
CA LEU A 255 30.77 -1.59 -4.56
C LEU A 255 30.66 -1.24 -3.07
N ALA A 256 30.33 0.01 -2.77
CA ALA A 256 29.98 0.43 -1.41
C ALA A 256 28.81 -0.42 -0.90
N TYR A 257 28.85 -0.81 0.37
CA TYR A 257 27.89 -1.74 0.97
C TYR A 257 27.69 -1.39 2.46
N VAL A 258 26.57 -1.84 3.01
CA VAL A 258 26.28 -1.75 4.44
C VAL A 258 26.90 -2.95 5.14
N ARG A 259 27.75 -2.72 6.16
CA ARG A 259 28.21 -3.81 7.02
C ARG A 259 27.01 -4.44 7.72
N SER A 260 26.84 -5.74 7.53
CA SER A 260 25.68 -6.48 7.98
C SER A 260 26.06 -7.82 8.62
N TYR A 261 25.17 -8.33 9.47
CA TYR A 261 25.23 -9.68 10.02
C TYR A 261 23.83 -10.29 10.06
N VAL A 262 23.66 -11.48 9.52
CA VAL A 262 22.38 -12.20 9.49
C VAL A 262 22.39 -13.29 10.55
N THR A 263 21.38 -13.32 11.42
CA THR A 263 21.25 -14.36 12.45
C THR A 263 19.80 -14.46 12.94
N THR A 264 19.47 -15.60 13.57
CA THR A 264 18.22 -15.79 14.32
C THR A 264 18.40 -15.55 15.83
N ARG A 265 19.61 -15.21 16.26
CA ARG A 265 19.98 -15.12 17.67
C ARG A 265 20.51 -13.74 18.08
N ALA A 266 19.89 -13.16 19.11
CA ALA A 266 20.25 -11.83 19.59
C ALA A 266 21.65 -11.77 20.22
N ASP A 267 22.12 -12.83 20.88
CA ASP A 267 23.44 -12.90 21.49
C ASP A 267 24.57 -12.85 20.46
N GLU A 268 24.42 -13.50 19.31
CA GLU A 268 25.38 -13.39 18.21
C GLU A 268 25.44 -11.97 17.64
N ALA A 269 24.28 -11.34 17.43
CA ALA A 269 24.23 -9.95 16.96
C ALA A 269 24.89 -8.98 17.96
N VAL A 270 24.63 -9.16 19.25
CA VAL A 270 25.26 -8.35 20.31
C VAL A 270 26.77 -8.57 20.35
N ALA A 271 27.24 -9.82 20.23
CA ALA A 271 28.67 -10.12 20.18
C ALA A 271 29.38 -9.39 19.02
N LYS A 272 28.72 -9.24 17.85
CA LYS A 272 29.24 -8.46 16.72
C LYS A 272 29.32 -6.96 16.95
N VAL A 273 28.49 -6.43 17.84
CA VAL A 273 28.60 -5.03 18.27
C VAL A 273 29.70 -4.87 19.31
N GLU A 274 29.80 -5.80 20.26
CA GLU A 274 30.79 -5.77 21.34
C GLU A 274 32.23 -6.01 20.84
N ASP A 275 32.41 -6.85 19.82
CA ASP A 275 33.73 -7.11 19.20
C ASP A 275 34.15 -6.04 18.17
N GLY A 276 33.26 -5.07 17.88
CA GLY A 276 33.50 -3.97 16.95
C GLY A 276 33.32 -4.31 15.47
N THR A 277 32.83 -5.50 15.13
CA THR A 277 32.46 -5.87 13.75
C THR A 277 31.35 -4.97 13.19
N LEU A 278 30.38 -4.63 14.03
CA LEU A 278 29.28 -3.70 13.74
C LEU A 278 29.33 -2.50 14.69
N LEU A 279 29.08 -1.31 14.15
CA LEU A 279 29.04 -0.07 14.94
C LEU A 279 27.60 0.41 15.14
N LEU A 280 27.24 0.73 16.38
CA LEU A 280 25.99 1.40 16.71
C LEU A 280 25.96 2.85 16.16
N PRO A 281 24.77 3.39 15.81
CA PRO A 281 23.50 2.69 15.80
C PRO A 281 23.38 1.68 14.64
N VAL A 282 22.59 0.62 14.84
CA VAL A 282 22.28 -0.39 13.82
C VAL A 282 20.79 -0.42 13.52
N VAL A 283 20.41 -0.85 12.32
CA VAL A 283 19.03 -1.20 11.95
C VAL A 283 18.89 -2.71 12.02
N VAL A 284 17.92 -3.18 12.80
CA VAL A 284 17.52 -4.59 12.85
C VAL A 284 16.21 -4.75 12.09
N LYS A 285 16.18 -5.65 11.10
CA LYS A 285 15.00 -5.89 10.25
C LYS A 285 14.95 -7.35 9.77
N PRO A 286 13.77 -7.88 9.39
CA PRO A 286 13.68 -9.17 8.71
C PRO A 286 14.56 -9.20 7.46
N ASN A 287 15.29 -10.31 7.28
CA ASN A 287 16.21 -10.48 6.17
C ASN A 287 15.49 -10.52 4.81
N SER A 288 14.25 -11.00 4.81
CA SER A 288 13.29 -10.91 3.71
C SER A 288 11.98 -10.38 4.26
N GLY A 289 11.38 -9.38 3.61
CA GLY A 289 10.20 -8.65 4.10
C GLY A 289 10.03 -7.30 3.40
N ALA A 290 8.91 -6.60 3.64
CA ALA A 290 8.58 -5.33 2.98
C ALA A 290 7.86 -4.32 3.91
N GLY A 291 7.71 -3.09 3.44
CA GLY A 291 6.86 -2.07 4.08
C GLY A 291 7.31 -1.60 5.46
N SER A 292 8.61 -1.71 5.74
CA SER A 292 9.22 -1.35 7.02
C SER A 292 8.68 -2.13 8.23
N GLU A 293 8.08 -3.30 8.01
CA GLU A 293 7.62 -4.18 9.08
C GLU A 293 8.79 -4.65 9.95
N PHE A 294 8.61 -4.64 11.28
CA PHE A 294 9.62 -5.01 12.28
C PHE A 294 10.97 -4.27 12.22
N VAL A 295 11.13 -3.28 11.34
CA VAL A 295 12.33 -2.44 11.28
C VAL A 295 12.48 -1.68 12.59
N THR A 296 13.65 -1.80 13.20
CA THR A 296 13.99 -1.15 14.47
C THR A 296 15.35 -0.47 14.36
N LEU A 297 15.41 0.82 14.70
CA LEU A 297 16.67 1.53 14.88
C LEU A 297 17.18 1.31 16.31
N CYS A 298 18.30 0.61 16.45
CA CYS A 298 18.89 0.23 17.72
C CYS A 298 20.09 1.14 18.04
N HIS A 299 20.00 1.89 19.13
CA HIS A 299 21.12 2.70 19.65
C HIS A 299 21.92 1.97 20.72
N THR A 300 21.35 0.90 21.27
CA THR A 300 21.93 0.08 22.33
C THR A 300 21.80 -1.41 22.00
N VAL A 301 22.58 -2.25 22.69
CA VAL A 301 22.46 -3.71 22.60
C VAL A 301 21.10 -4.21 23.12
N ASP A 302 20.48 -3.50 24.06
CA ASP A 302 19.15 -3.85 24.56
C ASP A 302 18.06 -3.61 23.51
N ASP A 303 18.18 -2.55 22.70
CA ASP A 303 17.27 -2.33 21.56
C ASP A 303 17.33 -3.50 20.57
N ILE A 304 18.52 -4.09 20.36
CA ILE A 304 18.68 -5.29 19.51
C ILE A 304 17.91 -6.45 20.12
N ARG A 305 18.06 -6.71 21.43
CA ARG A 305 17.33 -7.78 22.11
C ARG A 305 15.80 -7.61 21.99
N VAL A 306 15.32 -6.37 22.13
CA VAL A 306 13.91 -6.03 21.92
C VAL A 306 13.48 -6.40 20.50
N ALA A 307 14.22 -5.97 19.47
CA ALA A 307 13.90 -6.27 18.07
C ALA A 307 13.78 -7.78 17.80
N PHE A 308 14.72 -8.59 18.30
CA PHE A 308 14.66 -10.06 18.18
C PHE A 308 13.45 -10.67 18.90
N SER A 309 13.06 -10.13 20.06
CA SER A 309 11.90 -10.65 20.81
C SER A 309 10.57 -10.48 20.06
N MET A 310 10.45 -9.44 19.23
CA MET A 310 9.20 -9.08 18.53
C MET A 310 8.86 -10.04 17.40
N VAL A 311 9.85 -10.69 16.77
CA VAL A 311 9.65 -11.52 15.57
C VAL A 311 9.48 -13.02 15.86
N LYS A 312 9.69 -13.46 17.11
CA LYS A 312 9.65 -14.88 17.46
C LYS A 312 8.29 -15.51 17.13
N GLY A 313 8.28 -16.52 16.25
CA GLY A 313 7.05 -17.23 15.85
C GLY A 313 6.08 -16.38 15.02
N VAL A 314 6.59 -15.36 14.34
CA VAL A 314 5.84 -14.46 13.48
C VAL A 314 6.31 -14.64 12.04
N ARG A 315 5.37 -14.54 11.09
CA ARG A 315 5.68 -14.46 9.67
C ARG A 315 5.58 -13.02 9.19
N THR A 316 6.42 -12.66 8.23
CA THR A 316 6.34 -11.37 7.53
C THR A 316 5.07 -11.29 6.68
N SER A 317 4.75 -10.09 6.20
CA SER A 317 3.69 -9.87 5.20
C SER A 317 3.85 -10.69 3.91
N GLN A 318 5.08 -11.14 3.62
CA GLN A 318 5.41 -11.99 2.48
C GLN A 318 5.34 -13.50 2.80
N GLY A 319 4.99 -13.86 4.03
CA GLY A 319 4.94 -15.25 4.48
C GLY A 319 6.32 -15.87 4.75
N THR A 320 7.39 -15.09 4.85
CA THR A 320 8.70 -15.61 5.28
C THR A 320 8.81 -15.63 6.81
N ASP A 321 9.72 -16.42 7.36
CA ASP A 321 10.00 -16.39 8.81
C ASP A 321 10.66 -15.05 9.17
N ALA A 322 10.00 -14.28 10.04
CA ALA A 322 10.51 -12.98 10.47
C ALA A 322 11.71 -13.11 11.43
N ALA A 323 11.96 -14.29 11.99
CA ALA A 323 13.05 -14.54 12.94
C ALA A 323 14.44 -14.52 12.30
N GLN A 324 14.55 -14.73 10.99
CA GLN A 324 15.80 -14.51 10.26
C GLN A 324 16.02 -13.01 10.10
N LEU A 325 16.81 -12.40 11.00
CA LEU A 325 17.04 -10.96 11.03
C LEU A 325 18.39 -10.61 10.43
N VAL A 326 18.44 -9.46 9.75
CA VAL A 326 19.68 -8.79 9.38
C VAL A 326 19.89 -7.59 10.30
N VAL A 327 21.12 -7.47 10.81
CA VAL A 327 21.59 -6.35 11.62
C VAL A 327 22.59 -5.57 10.78
N GLU A 328 22.21 -4.36 10.38
CA GLU A 328 22.94 -3.49 9.46
C GLU A 328 23.39 -2.23 10.17
N GLU A 329 24.58 -1.71 9.90
CA GLU A 329 24.93 -0.38 10.39
C GLU A 329 23.96 0.68 9.85
N TYR A 330 23.54 1.61 10.70
CA TYR A 330 22.71 2.72 10.26
C TYR A 330 23.53 3.67 9.38
N ILE A 331 23.07 3.88 8.15
CA ILE A 331 23.66 4.84 7.22
C ILE A 331 23.00 6.20 7.42
N GLU A 332 23.78 7.17 7.89
CA GLU A 332 23.32 8.54 8.14
C GLU A 332 23.49 9.41 6.88
N GLY A 333 22.41 10.09 6.48
CA GLY A 333 22.41 11.05 5.38
C GLY A 333 21.13 11.00 4.54
N PRO A 334 21.05 11.82 3.47
CA PRO A 334 19.89 11.88 2.59
C PRO A 334 19.58 10.52 1.96
N GLU A 335 18.29 10.20 1.84
CA GLU A 335 17.81 8.98 1.21
C GLU A 335 17.14 9.30 -0.13
N TYR A 336 17.33 8.43 -1.11
CA TYR A 336 16.75 8.52 -2.43
C TYR A 336 16.08 7.21 -2.80
N VAL A 337 15.00 7.32 -3.56
CA VAL A 337 14.36 6.19 -4.25
C VAL A 337 14.66 6.33 -5.74
N VAL A 338 15.22 5.28 -6.33
CA VAL A 338 15.51 5.21 -7.77
C VAL A 338 14.67 4.09 -8.37
N ASN A 339 13.76 4.48 -9.28
CA ASN A 339 12.91 3.55 -10.00
C ASN A 339 13.45 3.31 -11.40
N THR A 340 13.54 2.04 -11.79
CA THR A 340 14.07 1.63 -13.09
C THR A 340 13.17 0.60 -13.80
N VAL A 341 13.33 0.50 -15.11
CA VAL A 341 12.88 -0.64 -15.93
C VAL A 341 14.06 -1.14 -16.75
N SER A 342 14.22 -2.45 -16.78
CA SER A 342 15.34 -3.14 -17.40
C SER A 342 14.84 -4.09 -18.48
N TYR A 343 15.60 -4.21 -19.55
CA TYR A 343 15.44 -5.27 -20.54
C TYR A 343 16.82 -5.69 -21.02
N GLN A 344 17.15 -6.97 -20.87
CA GLN A 344 18.47 -7.53 -21.19
C GLN A 344 19.65 -6.72 -20.60
N GLY A 345 19.51 -6.29 -19.35
CA GLY A 345 20.55 -5.52 -18.63
C GLY A 345 20.62 -4.05 -19.01
N VAL A 346 19.83 -3.58 -19.98
CA VAL A 346 19.73 -2.15 -20.30
C VAL A 346 18.71 -1.50 -19.39
N HIS A 347 19.22 -0.73 -18.43
CA HIS A 347 18.41 0.00 -17.45
C HIS A 347 18.03 1.41 -17.91
N VAL A 348 16.73 1.71 -17.84
CA VAL A 348 16.12 3.04 -17.96
C VAL A 348 15.67 3.50 -16.57
N VAL A 349 16.00 4.73 -16.19
CA VAL A 349 15.51 5.37 -14.96
C VAL A 349 14.19 6.07 -15.26
N THR A 350 13.12 5.70 -14.55
CA THR A 350 11.81 6.33 -14.73
C THR A 350 11.67 7.58 -13.89
N ASP A 351 12.11 7.54 -12.64
CA ASP A 351 12.02 8.64 -11.69
C ASP A 351 12.95 8.44 -10.49
N VAL A 352 13.35 9.57 -9.88
CA VAL A 352 14.12 9.63 -8.65
C VAL A 352 13.42 10.53 -7.66
N TRP A 353 13.22 10.04 -6.44
CA TRP A 353 12.63 10.80 -5.33
C TRP A 353 13.65 10.97 -4.22
N GLU A 354 13.80 12.17 -3.71
CA GLU A 354 14.44 12.39 -2.42
C GLU A 354 13.44 12.07 -1.30
N SER A 355 13.87 11.34 -0.29
CA SER A 355 13.03 10.73 0.75
C SER A 355 13.48 11.21 2.12
N TRP A 356 12.54 11.79 2.88
CA TRP A 356 12.76 12.20 4.26
C TRP A 356 12.04 11.24 5.18
N LYS A 357 12.82 10.64 6.09
CA LYS A 357 12.34 9.77 7.15
C LYS A 357 12.89 10.26 8.49
N TYR A 358 12.18 9.98 9.57
CA TYR A 358 12.59 10.38 10.92
C TYR A 358 12.41 9.23 11.93
N PRO A 359 13.31 9.11 12.93
CA PRO A 359 13.16 8.14 13.99
C PRO A 359 12.06 8.58 14.97
N GLU A 360 11.15 7.68 15.32
CA GLU A 360 10.08 7.92 16.30
C GLU A 360 10.03 6.77 17.32
N PRO A 361 10.07 7.05 18.64
CA PRO A 361 9.81 6.04 19.66
C PRO A 361 8.34 5.62 19.67
N VAL A 362 8.09 4.33 19.50
CA VAL A 362 6.72 3.78 19.44
C VAL A 362 6.55 2.59 20.37
N VAL A 363 5.30 2.34 20.76
CA VAL A 363 4.90 1.16 21.55
C VAL A 363 3.98 0.31 20.69
N THR A 364 4.47 -0.84 20.24
CA THR A 364 3.78 -1.67 19.24
C THR A 364 4.09 -3.15 19.41
N THR A 365 3.20 -4.01 18.93
CA THR A 365 3.50 -5.44 18.72
C THR A 365 4.34 -5.67 17.47
N GLY A 366 4.41 -4.68 16.57
CA GLY A 366 5.01 -4.78 15.23
C GLY A 366 4.11 -5.49 14.20
N LEU A 367 2.93 -5.95 14.60
CA LEU A 367 2.01 -6.72 13.77
C LEU A 367 0.97 -5.82 13.08
N THR A 368 0.50 -6.28 11.91
CA THR A 368 -0.67 -5.70 11.27
C THR A 368 -1.92 -5.94 12.13
N ARG A 369 -2.95 -5.10 11.95
CA ARG A 369 -4.22 -5.22 12.71
C ARG A 369 -4.87 -6.60 12.53
N SER A 370 -4.88 -7.11 11.30
CA SER A 370 -5.45 -8.43 11.00
C SER A 370 -4.66 -9.54 11.69
N ALA A 371 -3.33 -9.43 11.79
CA ALA A 371 -2.51 -10.39 12.52
C ALA A 371 -2.75 -10.32 14.03
N GLU A 372 -2.87 -9.11 14.61
CA GLU A 372 -3.24 -8.95 16.02
C GLU A 372 -4.62 -9.53 16.33
N GLU A 373 -5.61 -9.28 15.47
CA GLU A 373 -6.97 -9.82 15.61
C GLU A 373 -7.00 -11.35 15.49
N ALA A 374 -6.22 -11.92 14.56
CA ALA A 374 -6.10 -13.37 14.40
C ALA A 374 -5.47 -14.03 15.64
N LEU A 375 -4.39 -13.46 16.18
CA LEU A 375 -3.77 -13.95 17.41
C LEU A 375 -4.70 -13.83 18.62
N ARG A 376 -5.39 -12.69 18.76
CA ARG A 376 -6.36 -12.49 19.84
C ARG A 376 -7.49 -13.51 19.77
N THR A 377 -7.98 -13.83 18.57
CA THR A 377 -9.01 -14.87 18.35
C THR A 377 -8.49 -16.26 18.72
N ALA A 378 -7.19 -16.51 18.52
CA ALA A 378 -6.52 -17.74 18.96
C ALA A 378 -6.16 -17.74 20.46
N GLY A 379 -6.56 -16.73 21.25
CA GLY A 379 -6.24 -16.61 22.68
C GLY A 379 -4.78 -16.25 22.97
N ILE A 380 -4.03 -15.78 21.97
CA ILE A 380 -2.63 -15.39 22.08
C ILE A 380 -2.55 -13.87 22.16
N GLU A 381 -2.17 -13.34 23.32
CA GLU A 381 -1.93 -11.90 23.49
C GLU A 381 -0.43 -11.60 23.37
N ARG A 382 -0.06 -10.75 22.40
CA ARG A 382 1.31 -10.27 22.23
C ARG A 382 1.48 -8.97 23.01
N GLN A 383 2.49 -8.95 23.88
CA GLN A 383 2.86 -7.71 24.57
C GLN A 383 3.45 -6.70 23.58
N LYS A 384 3.00 -5.45 23.69
CA LYS A 384 3.61 -4.32 22.98
C LYS A 384 5.00 -4.06 23.55
N GLN A 385 5.95 -3.78 22.67
CA GLN A 385 7.32 -3.43 23.02
C GLN A 385 7.60 -1.98 22.64
N ARG A 386 8.45 -1.31 23.41
CA ARG A 386 8.96 0.02 23.06
C ARG A 386 10.14 -0.15 22.10
N LYS A 387 10.05 0.44 20.91
CA LYS A 387 11.13 0.44 19.91
C LYS A 387 11.24 1.80 19.24
N ILE A 388 12.29 2.02 18.45
CA ILE A 388 12.41 3.19 17.58
C ILE A 388 12.10 2.76 16.15
N SER A 389 11.00 3.24 15.59
CA SER A 389 10.67 3.06 14.17
C SER A 389 11.28 4.20 13.35
N ILE A 390 11.49 3.96 12.06
CA ILE A 390 11.85 5.01 11.09
C ILE A 390 10.61 5.29 10.24
N LEU A 391 9.97 6.45 10.45
CA LEU A 391 8.72 6.83 9.80
C LEU A 391 8.97 7.71 8.58
N TYR A 392 8.11 7.60 7.56
CA TYR A 392 8.14 8.47 6.38
C TYR A 392 7.56 9.85 6.73
N ASP A 393 8.25 10.92 6.33
CA ASP A 393 7.74 12.31 6.36
C ASP A 393 7.22 12.68 4.98
N ARG A 394 8.11 12.73 4.00
CA ARG A 394 7.79 13.14 2.63
C ARG A 394 8.74 12.56 1.60
N GLN A 395 8.32 12.59 0.34
CA GLN A 395 9.16 12.33 -0.82
C GLN A 395 8.99 13.41 -1.87
N THR A 396 10.07 13.88 -2.48
CA THR A 396 10.01 14.93 -3.51
C THR A 396 10.67 14.45 -4.79
N LEU A 397 9.96 14.57 -5.91
CA LEU A 397 10.45 14.18 -7.22
C LEU A 397 11.56 15.12 -7.69
N ILE A 398 12.69 14.56 -8.10
CA ILE A 398 13.75 15.30 -8.77
C ILE A 398 13.37 15.47 -10.23
N THR A 399 13.13 16.70 -10.68
CA THR A 399 12.73 16.97 -12.07
C THR A 399 13.96 17.21 -12.95
N ASN A 400 13.97 16.66 -14.16
CA ASN A 400 15.07 16.81 -15.14
C ASN A 400 16.42 16.19 -14.76
N LEU A 401 16.42 14.94 -14.30
CA LEU A 401 17.63 14.20 -13.95
C LEU A 401 18.72 14.29 -15.03
N ALA A 402 18.38 14.14 -16.31
CA ALA A 402 19.36 14.17 -17.40
C ALA A 402 20.09 15.52 -17.57
N ASP A 403 19.50 16.62 -17.10
CA ASP A 403 20.08 17.97 -17.21
C ASP A 403 20.92 18.35 -15.98
N LEU A 404 20.96 17.51 -14.94
CA LEU A 404 21.79 17.74 -13.75
C LEU A 404 23.27 17.44 -14.04
N PRO A 405 24.21 18.22 -13.47
CA PRO A 405 25.64 17.94 -13.56
C PRO A 405 25.97 16.54 -13.04
N ALA A 406 26.92 15.83 -13.65
CA ALA A 406 27.32 14.49 -13.21
C ALA A 406 27.77 14.42 -11.74
N THR A 407 28.26 15.53 -11.19
CA THR A 407 28.67 15.65 -9.78
C THR A 407 27.49 15.78 -8.80
N HIS A 408 26.29 16.07 -9.28
CA HIS A 408 25.10 16.21 -8.44
C HIS A 408 24.79 14.88 -7.73
N SER A 409 24.44 14.94 -6.45
CA SER A 409 24.02 13.81 -5.60
C SER A 409 23.12 12.79 -6.32
N ALA A 410 21.98 13.23 -6.84
CA ALA A 410 21.05 12.40 -7.62
C ALA A 410 21.69 11.65 -8.80
N ARG A 411 22.62 12.28 -9.54
CA ARG A 411 23.32 11.63 -10.65
C ARG A 411 24.28 10.55 -10.17
N ARG A 412 25.02 10.81 -9.09
CA ARG A 412 25.93 9.86 -8.44
C ARG A 412 25.16 8.67 -7.86
N ILE A 413 24.04 8.93 -7.20
CA ILE A 413 23.11 7.91 -6.67
C ILE A 413 22.63 7.00 -7.79
N VAL A 414 22.16 7.57 -8.90
CA VAL A 414 21.68 6.80 -10.06
C VAL A 414 22.81 5.97 -10.66
N GLU A 415 23.97 6.55 -10.92
CA GLU A 415 25.11 5.82 -11.49
C GLU A 415 25.50 4.62 -10.62
N TYR A 416 25.60 4.81 -9.31
CA TYR A 416 25.87 3.73 -8.37
C TYR A 416 24.74 2.69 -8.34
N THR A 417 23.48 3.13 -8.36
CA THR A 417 22.32 2.22 -8.38
C THR A 417 22.38 1.29 -9.59
N LEU A 418 22.66 1.83 -10.78
CA LEU A 418 22.75 1.01 -12.00
C LEU A 418 23.85 -0.05 -11.90
N LYS A 419 25.02 0.28 -11.33
CA LYS A 419 26.09 -0.71 -11.06
C LYS A 419 25.63 -1.78 -10.07
N CYS A 420 24.82 -1.43 -9.09
CA CYS A 420 24.25 -2.40 -8.15
C CYS A 420 23.24 -3.33 -8.83
N LEU A 421 22.40 -2.80 -9.75
CA LEU A 421 21.46 -3.62 -10.52
C LEU A 421 22.19 -4.65 -11.37
N ASP A 422 23.28 -4.25 -12.04
CA ASP A 422 24.17 -5.14 -12.78
C ASP A 422 24.77 -6.23 -11.87
N ALA A 423 25.34 -5.84 -10.72
CA ALA A 423 25.95 -6.76 -9.76
C ALA A 423 24.94 -7.77 -9.17
N LEU A 424 23.71 -7.32 -8.89
CA LEU A 424 22.62 -8.17 -8.37
C LEU A 424 21.89 -8.95 -9.49
N GLY A 425 22.37 -8.83 -10.73
CA GLY A 425 21.89 -9.59 -11.88
C GLY A 425 20.46 -9.26 -12.30
N LEU A 426 19.98 -8.03 -12.07
CA LEU A 426 18.70 -7.58 -12.60
C LEU A 426 18.86 -7.36 -14.11
N GLN A 427 18.14 -8.13 -14.92
CA GLN A 427 18.21 -8.09 -16.39
C GLN A 427 16.92 -7.55 -16.99
N ASN A 428 15.77 -7.98 -16.45
CA ASN A 428 14.45 -7.68 -17.00
C ASN A 428 13.50 -7.19 -15.90
N GLY A 429 12.54 -6.35 -16.30
CA GLY A 429 11.48 -5.86 -15.43
C GLY A 429 11.91 -4.67 -14.58
N CYS A 430 11.13 -4.39 -13.54
CA CYS A 430 11.28 -3.18 -12.73
C CYS A 430 12.27 -3.34 -11.58
N GLY A 431 12.93 -2.24 -11.23
CA GLY A 431 13.67 -2.10 -9.98
C GLY A 431 13.16 -0.91 -9.18
N HIS A 432 13.01 -1.08 -7.87
CA HIS A 432 12.71 -0.04 -6.90
C HIS A 432 13.79 -0.07 -5.83
N SER A 433 14.72 0.89 -5.90
CA SER A 433 15.93 0.90 -5.08
C SER A 433 15.90 2.04 -4.06
N GLU A 434 16.08 1.74 -2.78
CA GLU A 434 16.33 2.74 -1.73
C GLU A 434 17.83 2.85 -1.50
N VAL A 435 18.36 4.07 -1.59
CA VAL A 435 19.79 4.38 -1.56
C VAL A 435 20.03 5.56 -0.62
N ARG A 436 21.08 5.53 0.18
CA ARG A 436 21.49 6.68 1.00
C ARG A 436 22.82 7.24 0.56
N LEU A 437 23.00 8.54 0.73
CA LEU A 437 24.32 9.16 0.72
C LEU A 437 24.91 9.08 2.12
N ASP A 438 25.95 8.25 2.30
CA ASP A 438 26.62 8.10 3.59
C ASP A 438 27.45 9.35 3.93
N THR A 439 27.00 10.09 4.94
CA THR A 439 27.66 11.30 5.44
C THR A 439 28.46 11.07 6.73
N ARG A 440 28.52 9.83 7.23
CA ARG A 440 29.17 9.49 8.52
C ARG A 440 30.64 9.89 8.54
N LYS A 441 31.36 9.75 7.42
CA LYS A 441 32.77 10.15 7.29
C LYS A 441 32.92 11.66 7.42
N THR A 442 32.18 12.42 6.63
CA THR A 442 32.17 13.89 6.64
C THR A 442 31.80 14.43 8.02
N ALA A 443 30.80 13.83 8.67
CA ALA A 443 30.39 14.21 10.02
C ALA A 443 31.50 13.97 11.07
N ARG A 444 32.25 12.87 10.97
CA ARG A 444 33.42 12.59 11.84
C ARG A 444 34.54 13.61 11.62
N GLU A 445 34.84 13.95 10.37
CA GLU A 445 35.88 14.93 10.02
C GLU A 445 35.55 16.34 10.52
N LEU A 446 34.29 16.77 10.37
CA LEU A 446 33.80 18.05 10.90
C LEU A 446 33.94 18.11 12.43
N ARG A 447 33.51 17.07 13.16
CA ARG A 447 33.67 17.01 14.62
C ARG A 447 35.13 17.08 15.05
N HIS A 448 36.03 16.38 14.36
CA HIS A 448 37.47 16.47 14.65
C HIS A 448 38.04 17.86 14.37
N HIS A 449 37.61 18.52 13.29
CA HIS A 449 38.04 19.87 12.96
C HIS A 449 37.54 20.89 14.00
N GLU A 450 36.29 20.78 14.45
CA GLU A 450 35.74 21.63 15.53
C GLU A 450 36.45 21.40 16.87
N GLN A 451 36.74 20.15 17.24
CA GLN A 451 37.51 19.85 18.45
C GLN A 451 38.94 20.40 18.39
N ARG A 452 39.58 20.38 17.21
CA ARG A 452 40.88 21.03 17.01
C ARG A 452 40.78 22.55 17.06
N ARG A 453 39.71 23.14 16.51
CA ARG A 453 39.43 24.59 16.56
C ARG A 453 39.21 25.09 17.98
N LEU A 454 38.44 24.36 18.79
CA LEU A 454 38.21 24.68 20.21
C LEU A 454 39.51 24.64 21.03
N LYS A 455 40.52 23.89 20.59
CA LYS A 455 41.85 23.85 21.21
C LYS A 455 42.79 24.96 20.75
N THR A 456 42.50 25.66 19.64
CA THR A 456 43.44 26.61 19.01
C THR A 456 43.00 28.08 19.03
N ASN A 457 41.86 28.42 19.65
CA ASN A 457 41.42 29.82 19.89
C ASN A 457 41.48 30.78 18.67
N ASN A 458 41.17 30.30 17.46
CA ASN A 458 41.25 31.11 16.24
C ASN A 458 39.86 31.56 15.72
N PRO A 459 39.61 32.85 15.39
CA PRO A 459 38.30 33.33 14.94
C PRO A 459 37.96 32.97 13.48
N LEU A 460 36.66 33.02 13.16
CA LEU A 460 36.01 32.48 11.95
C LEU A 460 36.62 32.92 10.60
N GLY A 461 37.02 31.95 9.79
CA GLY A 461 36.87 32.00 8.34
C GLY A 461 35.57 31.30 7.93
N LYS A 462 34.76 31.91 7.05
CA LYS A 462 33.58 31.26 6.45
C LYS A 462 34.02 29.99 5.72
N VAL A 463 33.77 28.82 6.31
CA VAL A 463 33.84 27.56 5.56
C VAL A 463 32.63 27.57 4.64
N LYS A 464 32.88 27.59 3.33
CA LYS A 464 31.82 27.41 2.33
C LYS A 464 31.16 26.05 2.56
N ASP A 465 29.84 26.04 2.64
CA ASP A 465 28.95 24.88 2.81
C ASP A 465 28.93 23.90 1.61
N GLU A 466 29.91 24.01 0.70
CA GLU A 466 29.98 23.25 -0.56
C GLU A 466 30.42 21.78 -0.38
N ARG A 467 30.73 21.32 0.85
CA ARG A 467 31.24 19.95 1.13
C ARG A 467 30.18 18.92 1.55
N LEU A 468 28.92 19.33 1.76
CA LEU A 468 27.86 18.41 2.21
C LEU A 468 27.44 17.40 1.12
N ASP A 469 27.79 17.64 -0.15
CA ASP A 469 27.46 16.80 -1.30
C ASP A 469 28.46 15.64 -1.55
N GLU A 470 29.45 15.44 -0.66
CA GLU A 470 30.53 14.45 -0.81
C GLU A 470 30.19 13.03 -0.30
N GLY A 471 28.97 12.78 0.18
CA GLY A 471 28.58 11.47 0.71
C GLY A 471 28.76 10.33 -0.30
N GLU A 472 29.03 9.11 0.18
CA GLU A 472 29.17 7.92 -0.67
C GLU A 472 27.80 7.25 -0.87
N PRO A 473 27.33 7.04 -2.11
CA PRO A 473 26.09 6.28 -2.37
C PRO A 473 26.18 4.85 -1.84
N ILE A 474 25.20 4.42 -1.05
CA ILE A 474 25.08 3.05 -0.53
C ILE A 474 23.64 2.55 -0.71
N LEU A 475 23.48 1.40 -1.38
CA LEU A 475 22.20 0.75 -1.58
C LEU A 475 21.78 0.12 -0.25
N ILE A 476 20.63 0.53 0.28
CA ILE A 476 20.10 -0.03 1.54
C ILE A 476 19.01 -1.07 1.29
N GLU A 477 18.34 -1.03 0.12
CA GLU A 477 17.34 -2.01 -0.27
C GLU A 477 17.08 -2.00 -1.79
N LEU A 478 16.95 -3.18 -2.40
CA LEU A 478 16.41 -3.36 -3.74
C LEU A 478 15.13 -4.21 -3.66
N ASN A 479 14.06 -3.70 -4.25
CA ASN A 479 12.86 -4.47 -4.55
C ASN A 479 12.78 -4.67 -6.08
N SER A 480 12.86 -5.91 -6.55
CA SER A 480 12.94 -6.27 -7.99
C SER A 480 11.56 -6.28 -8.65
N ARG A 481 10.85 -5.19 -8.45
CA ARG A 481 9.47 -4.96 -8.83
C ARG A 481 9.24 -3.45 -8.88
N MET A 482 8.21 -3.02 -9.60
CA MET A 482 7.71 -1.65 -9.59
C MET A 482 7.39 -1.13 -8.18
N GLN A 483 7.43 0.19 -8.04
CA GLN A 483 7.05 0.88 -6.81
C GLN A 483 5.58 0.62 -6.47
N GLY A 484 5.31 0.58 -5.16
CA GLY A 484 3.94 0.51 -4.62
C GLY A 484 3.13 1.79 -4.88
N ASP A 485 2.07 2.02 -4.10
CA ASP A 485 1.14 3.13 -4.28
C ASP A 485 1.74 4.50 -3.87
N ILE A 486 2.59 5.06 -4.73
CA ILE A 486 3.16 6.42 -4.69
C ILE A 486 2.79 7.09 -6.02
N PRO A 487 2.64 8.44 -6.10
CA PRO A 487 2.35 9.12 -7.35
C PRO A 487 3.32 8.70 -8.44
N ARG A 488 2.71 8.18 -9.48
CA ARG A 488 3.38 7.88 -10.72
C ARG A 488 3.96 9.16 -11.30
N SER A 489 5.15 9.03 -11.86
CA SER A 489 5.86 10.13 -12.47
C SER A 489 5.32 10.50 -13.86
N THR A 490 4.41 9.70 -14.44
CA THR A 490 3.80 9.91 -15.76
C THR A 490 3.25 11.32 -15.98
N ASP A 491 2.61 11.93 -14.98
CA ASP A 491 2.06 13.29 -15.13
C ASP A 491 3.15 14.34 -15.39
N VAL A 492 4.36 14.13 -14.82
CA VAL A 492 5.49 15.06 -14.88
C VAL A 492 6.50 14.67 -15.96
N ILE A 493 6.82 13.38 -16.09
CA ILE A 493 7.88 12.84 -16.96
C ILE A 493 7.31 12.32 -18.29
N GLY A 494 6.07 11.84 -18.28
CA GLY A 494 5.38 11.31 -19.46
C GLY A 494 5.39 9.78 -19.57
N TYR A 495 6.17 9.10 -18.74
CA TYR A 495 6.22 7.64 -18.65
C TYR A 495 6.57 7.21 -17.22
N ASP A 496 6.32 5.95 -16.90
CA ASP A 496 6.62 5.33 -15.62
C ASP A 496 6.93 3.83 -15.82
N GLN A 497 7.11 3.11 -14.72
CA GLN A 497 7.39 1.68 -14.75
C GLN A 497 6.29 0.86 -15.45
N TYR A 498 5.01 1.18 -15.24
CA TYR A 498 3.89 0.42 -15.83
C TYR A 498 3.79 0.65 -17.33
N SER A 499 3.90 1.91 -17.79
CA SER A 499 3.82 2.20 -19.23
C SER A 499 4.99 1.59 -20.01
N LEU A 500 6.18 1.50 -19.41
CA LEU A 500 7.31 0.79 -20.00
C LEU A 500 7.14 -0.74 -20.00
N LEU A 501 6.55 -1.35 -18.97
CA LEU A 501 6.19 -2.78 -19.02
C LEU A 501 5.14 -3.07 -20.10
N VAL A 502 4.14 -2.18 -20.24
CA VAL A 502 3.14 -2.28 -21.32
C VAL A 502 3.81 -2.15 -22.69
N TYR A 503 4.75 -1.22 -22.83
CA TYR A 503 5.56 -1.12 -24.04
C TYR A 503 6.36 -2.40 -24.34
N ILE A 504 7.09 -2.95 -23.37
CA ILE A 504 7.87 -4.20 -23.56
C ILE A 504 6.93 -5.32 -24.00
N SER A 505 5.77 -5.45 -23.35
CA SER A 505 4.76 -6.45 -23.69
C SER A 505 4.30 -6.33 -25.15
N GLU A 506 3.95 -5.12 -25.58
CA GLU A 506 3.50 -4.84 -26.95
C GLU A 506 4.63 -4.97 -27.97
N ALA A 507 5.85 -4.59 -27.62
CA ALA A 507 7.00 -4.73 -28.47
C ALA A 507 7.38 -6.21 -28.68
N VAL A 508 7.28 -7.05 -27.64
CA VAL A 508 7.46 -8.51 -27.79
C VAL A 508 6.32 -9.12 -28.61
N ASN A 509 5.09 -8.65 -28.44
CA ASN A 509 3.95 -9.10 -29.24
C ASN A 509 4.13 -8.82 -30.74
N VAL A 510 4.60 -7.62 -31.09
CA VAL A 510 4.72 -7.16 -32.48
C VAL A 510 6.04 -7.59 -33.14
N PHE A 511 7.17 -7.41 -32.44
CA PHE A 511 8.52 -7.59 -32.99
C PHE A 511 9.23 -8.84 -32.47
N GLY A 512 8.80 -9.40 -31.33
CA GLY A 512 9.40 -10.59 -30.78
C GLY A 512 9.21 -11.79 -31.70
N ALA A 513 10.28 -12.56 -31.92
CA ALA A 513 10.29 -13.80 -32.72
C ALA A 513 9.39 -14.93 -32.16
N ALA A 514 8.57 -14.65 -31.15
CA ALA A 514 7.88 -15.63 -30.35
C ALA A 514 6.45 -15.90 -30.86
N THR A 515 5.76 -14.99 -31.55
CA THR A 515 4.43 -15.33 -32.10
C THR A 515 4.58 -16.10 -33.42
N ALA A 516 4.31 -17.42 -33.40
CA ALA A 516 4.15 -18.22 -34.62
C ALA A 516 3.04 -17.70 -35.56
N ALA A 517 2.22 -16.74 -35.09
CA ALA A 517 1.25 -16.00 -35.90
C ALA A 517 1.83 -14.73 -36.59
N SER A 518 3.02 -14.25 -36.20
CA SER A 518 3.67 -13.06 -36.80
C SER A 518 4.41 -13.37 -38.10
N THR A 519 4.54 -14.65 -38.49
CA THR A 519 5.16 -15.05 -39.77
C THR A 519 4.40 -14.56 -41.03
N ALA A 520 3.27 -13.85 -40.87
CA ALA A 520 2.49 -13.29 -41.97
C ALA A 520 2.58 -11.75 -42.13
N LEU A 521 3.31 -11.02 -41.27
CA LEU A 521 3.50 -9.57 -41.43
C LEU A 521 4.90 -9.25 -41.97
N PRO A 522 5.01 -8.52 -43.11
CA PRO A 522 6.25 -8.36 -43.84
C PRO A 522 7.08 -7.22 -43.23
N PHE A 523 7.79 -7.50 -42.14
CA PHE A 523 9.01 -6.75 -41.88
C PHE A 523 10.08 -7.31 -42.82
N ARG A 524 10.30 -6.61 -43.94
CA ARG A 524 11.47 -6.84 -44.81
C ARG A 524 12.71 -6.40 -44.03
N VAL A 525 13.27 -7.33 -43.26
CA VAL A 525 14.59 -7.18 -42.65
C VAL A 525 15.57 -7.96 -43.52
N ASP A 526 16.68 -7.31 -43.85
CA ASP A 526 17.76 -7.81 -44.68
C ASP A 526 18.13 -9.27 -44.33
N SER A 527 17.98 -10.17 -45.31
CA SER A 527 18.24 -11.61 -45.20
C SER A 527 19.70 -11.99 -44.87
N SER A 528 20.58 -11.00 -44.69
CA SER A 528 22.01 -11.16 -44.44
C SER A 528 22.40 -11.30 -42.96
N ARG A 529 21.48 -11.10 -42.00
CA ARG A 529 21.73 -11.34 -40.55
C ARG A 529 20.77 -12.37 -39.94
N PRO A 530 21.26 -13.34 -39.14
CA PRO A 530 20.38 -14.17 -38.32
C PRO A 530 19.71 -13.30 -37.24
N GLN A 531 18.38 -13.33 -37.17
CA GLN A 531 17.62 -12.74 -36.06
C GLN A 531 18.08 -13.38 -34.74
N ARG A 532 18.51 -12.57 -33.76
CA ARG A 532 18.66 -13.05 -32.39
C ARG A 532 17.27 -13.09 -31.76
N VAL A 533 16.94 -14.23 -31.18
CA VAL A 533 15.72 -14.40 -30.39
C VAL A 533 15.70 -13.34 -29.27
N GLY A 534 14.68 -12.49 -29.22
CA GLY A 534 14.49 -11.54 -28.11
C GLY A 534 15.01 -10.11 -28.34
N GLU A 535 15.34 -9.69 -29.56
CA GLU A 535 15.61 -8.27 -29.83
C GLU A 535 14.29 -7.53 -30.11
N ILE A 536 13.86 -6.68 -29.16
CA ILE A 536 12.80 -5.69 -29.39
C ILE A 536 13.41 -4.29 -29.53
N PRO A 537 12.72 -3.32 -30.16
CA PRO A 537 13.17 -1.93 -30.12
C PRO A 537 13.21 -1.42 -28.68
N TRP A 538 14.40 -1.30 -28.08
CA TRP A 538 14.59 -0.85 -26.70
C TRP A 538 15.88 -0.01 -26.56
N PRO A 539 15.88 1.05 -25.73
CA PRO A 539 14.75 1.63 -25.00
C PRO A 539 13.96 2.66 -25.83
N PRO A 540 12.63 2.81 -25.62
CA PRO A 540 11.79 3.80 -26.32
C PRO A 540 11.84 5.21 -25.71
N VAL A 541 12.60 5.36 -24.63
CA VAL A 541 12.84 6.61 -23.91
C VAL A 541 14.33 6.71 -23.53
N PRO A 542 14.87 7.92 -23.27
CA PRO A 542 16.25 8.09 -22.85
C PRO A 542 16.54 7.36 -21.53
N ARG A 543 17.80 6.98 -21.28
CA ARG A 543 18.17 6.26 -20.04
C ARG A 543 17.93 7.09 -18.79
N LEU A 544 18.05 8.40 -18.92
CA LEU A 544 17.84 9.39 -17.88
C LEU A 544 16.72 10.32 -18.31
N TYR A 545 15.75 10.52 -17.45
CA TYR A 545 14.55 11.25 -17.82
C TYR A 545 14.72 12.77 -17.79
N ARG A 546 13.82 13.43 -18.51
CA ARG A 546 13.51 14.86 -18.38
C ARG A 546 12.03 15.03 -18.10
N ALA A 547 11.70 16.10 -17.39
CA ALA A 547 10.30 16.47 -17.23
C ALA A 547 9.73 16.93 -18.58
N ARG A 548 8.43 16.76 -18.75
CA ARG A 548 7.68 17.25 -19.90
C ARG A 548 7.80 18.78 -19.96
N PRO A 549 7.86 19.38 -21.15
CA PRO A 549 7.80 20.83 -21.29
C PRO A 549 6.50 21.37 -20.66
N SER A 550 6.61 22.29 -19.72
CA SER A 550 5.49 23.05 -19.17
C SER A 550 5.61 24.52 -19.52
N THR A 551 4.50 25.17 -19.88
CA THR A 551 4.45 26.62 -20.16
C THR A 551 4.45 27.49 -18.90
N GLY A 552 4.37 26.88 -17.71
CA GLY A 552 4.36 27.54 -16.41
C GLY A 552 5.69 27.42 -15.63
N PRO A 553 5.77 28.02 -14.43
CA PRO A 553 6.93 27.91 -13.56
C PRO A 553 7.22 26.45 -13.18
N PRO A 554 8.46 26.11 -12.81
CA PRO A 554 8.83 24.77 -12.37
C PRO A 554 7.93 24.32 -11.22
N MET A 555 7.28 23.17 -11.39
CA MET A 555 6.40 22.60 -10.37
C MET A 555 7.15 21.54 -9.57
N ALA A 556 7.13 21.68 -8.24
CA ALA A 556 7.54 20.62 -7.34
C ALA A 556 6.42 19.59 -7.23
N THR A 557 6.78 18.31 -7.15
CA THR A 557 5.84 17.21 -6.84
C THR A 557 6.31 16.55 -5.56
N THR A 558 5.51 16.65 -4.50
CA THR A 558 5.82 16.13 -3.17
C THR A 558 4.73 15.17 -2.72
N VAL A 559 5.13 14.05 -2.14
CA VAL A 559 4.28 13.08 -1.46
C VAL A 559 4.43 13.32 0.02
N LEU A 560 3.39 13.82 0.68
CA LEU A 560 3.40 14.03 2.12
C LEU A 560 2.74 12.84 2.81
N PHE A 561 3.47 12.13 3.67
CA PHE A 561 2.93 11.01 4.44
C PHE A 561 2.27 11.55 5.70
N LEU A 562 1.00 11.22 5.90
CA LEU A 562 0.29 11.62 7.11
C LEU A 562 0.66 10.70 8.26
N ALA A 563 0.67 11.23 9.48
CA ALA A 563 1.01 10.50 10.68
C ALA A 563 0.19 10.95 11.89
N THR A 564 -0.22 9.99 12.71
CA THR A 564 -0.86 10.25 14.01
C THR A 564 0.06 9.76 15.13
N LYS A 565 0.07 10.44 16.28
CA LYS A 565 0.86 10.07 17.46
C LYS A 565 0.13 9.12 18.42
N GLU A 566 -1.14 8.88 18.17
CA GLU A 566 -2.01 8.06 19.00
C GLU A 566 -3.15 7.48 18.17
N GLU A 567 -3.89 6.54 18.76
CA GLU A 567 -5.15 6.11 18.18
C GLU A 567 -6.15 7.26 18.27
N CYS A 568 -6.80 7.59 17.16
CA CYS A 568 -7.65 8.76 17.06
C CYS A 568 -8.77 8.56 16.03
N ILE A 569 -9.59 9.58 15.84
CA ILE A 569 -10.64 9.66 14.84
C ILE A 569 -10.29 10.74 13.81
N LEU A 570 -10.45 10.43 12.53
CA LEU A 570 -10.32 11.42 11.45
C LEU A 570 -11.45 12.45 11.52
N ASN A 571 -11.10 13.74 11.45
CA ASN A 571 -12.06 14.82 11.33
C ASN A 571 -12.41 15.11 9.85
N GLY A 572 -13.58 14.65 9.40
CA GLY A 572 -14.07 14.89 8.04
C GLY A 572 -14.20 16.38 7.67
N VAL A 573 -14.43 17.27 8.65
CA VAL A 573 -14.48 18.72 8.41
C VAL A 573 -13.11 19.27 8.04
N ALA A 574 -12.07 18.87 8.78
CA ALA A 574 -10.69 19.27 8.50
C ALA A 574 -10.17 18.66 7.18
N LEU A 575 -10.64 17.47 6.81
CA LEU A 575 -10.28 16.84 5.54
C LEU A 575 -10.67 17.72 4.35
N ARG A 576 -11.85 18.39 4.39
CA ARG A 576 -12.25 19.35 3.34
C ARG A 576 -11.26 20.49 3.20
N THR A 577 -10.87 21.10 4.32
CA THR A 577 -9.86 22.17 4.34
C THR A 577 -8.53 21.71 3.75
N LEU A 578 -8.10 20.48 4.02
CA LEU A 578 -6.90 19.91 3.42
C LEU A 578 -7.05 19.74 1.90
N THR A 579 -8.17 19.20 1.44
CA THR A 579 -8.40 18.96 0.01
C THR A 579 -8.61 20.24 -0.81
N GLU A 580 -8.92 21.35 -0.16
CA GLU A 580 -9.07 22.69 -0.77
C GLU A 580 -7.74 23.46 -0.89
N LEU A 581 -6.63 22.93 -0.34
CA LEU A 581 -5.31 23.52 -0.50
C LEU A 581 -4.90 23.57 -1.97
N GLY A 582 -4.32 24.69 -2.41
CA GLY A 582 -4.07 24.97 -3.83
C GLY A 582 -3.12 23.97 -4.49
N THR A 583 -2.16 23.42 -3.73
CA THR A 583 -1.21 22.43 -4.23
C THR A 583 -1.71 20.99 -4.07
N PHE A 584 -2.79 20.71 -3.32
CA PHE A 584 -3.32 19.36 -3.20
C PHE A 584 -3.83 18.83 -4.55
N ARG A 585 -3.55 17.56 -4.85
CA ARG A 585 -4.03 16.89 -6.08
C ARG A 585 -4.89 15.69 -5.79
N ARG A 586 -4.41 14.79 -4.93
CA ARG A 586 -5.10 13.55 -4.58
C ARG A 586 -4.45 12.88 -3.38
N PHE A 587 -5.22 12.03 -2.72
CA PHE A 587 -4.65 11.02 -1.84
C PHE A 587 -4.07 9.86 -2.66
N THR A 588 -3.02 9.27 -2.13
CA THR A 588 -2.37 8.05 -2.62
C THR A 588 -2.16 7.13 -1.41
N ARG A 589 -2.14 5.81 -1.62
CA ARG A 589 -2.31 4.80 -0.55
C ARG A 589 -3.76 4.75 -0.03
N THR A 590 -4.09 3.67 0.67
CA THR A 590 -5.47 3.35 1.08
C THR A 590 -5.59 3.31 2.59
N ILE A 591 -6.32 4.24 3.24
CA ILE A 591 -7.04 3.99 4.52
C ILE A 591 -8.39 4.74 4.57
N PHE A 592 -8.63 5.78 3.78
CA PHE A 592 -10.03 6.16 3.55
C PHE A 592 -10.62 5.08 2.68
N LYS A 593 -11.51 4.23 3.19
CA LYS A 593 -12.59 3.72 2.34
C LYS A 593 -13.31 4.98 1.87
N PRO A 594 -13.12 5.45 0.64
CA PRO A 594 -13.86 6.60 0.19
C PRO A 594 -15.32 6.12 0.10
N ASN A 595 -16.26 6.97 0.46
CA ASN A 595 -17.65 6.88 -0.04
C ASN A 595 -18.63 6.01 0.73
N GLN A 596 -18.63 6.03 2.07
CA GLN A 596 -19.94 6.08 2.72
C GLN A 596 -20.05 7.38 3.51
N PRO A 597 -20.73 8.41 2.95
CA PRO A 597 -21.13 9.58 3.70
C PRO A 597 -21.73 9.15 5.05
N GLY A 598 -21.28 9.76 6.13
CA GLY A 598 -21.79 9.44 7.48
C GLY A 598 -20.95 8.43 8.28
N PHE A 599 -19.82 7.93 7.76
CA PHE A 599 -18.92 7.07 8.53
C PHE A 599 -17.80 7.84 9.21
N VAL A 600 -17.62 7.56 10.50
CA VAL A 600 -16.50 8.02 11.31
C VAL A 600 -15.32 7.07 11.12
N THR A 601 -14.14 7.58 10.77
CA THR A 601 -12.96 6.75 10.44
C THR A 601 -11.98 6.69 11.61
N PRO A 602 -11.85 5.56 12.31
CA PRO A 602 -10.82 5.37 13.33
C PRO A 602 -9.45 5.17 12.67
N LEU A 603 -8.44 5.82 13.24
CA LEU A 603 -7.04 5.75 12.84
C LEU A 603 -6.19 5.16 13.96
N ARG A 604 -5.12 4.46 13.59
CA ARG A 604 -4.14 3.90 14.51
C ARG A 604 -2.97 4.87 14.68
N HIS A 605 -2.32 4.80 15.83
CA HIS A 605 -0.98 5.35 16.01
C HIS A 605 -0.06 4.86 14.88
N THR A 606 0.60 5.80 14.20
CA THR A 606 1.54 5.50 13.12
C THR A 606 2.84 4.97 13.70
N VAL A 607 3.14 3.70 13.40
CA VAL A 607 4.35 3.00 13.88
C VAL A 607 5.21 2.42 12.76
N ASP A 608 4.69 2.42 11.54
CA ASP A 608 5.32 1.97 10.30
C ASP A 608 4.53 2.52 9.10
N LEU A 609 4.92 2.10 7.90
CA LEU A 609 4.30 2.51 6.64
C LEU A 609 2.88 1.93 6.43
N PHE A 610 2.53 0.82 7.09
CA PHE A 610 1.20 0.19 6.99
C PHE A 610 0.16 0.79 7.95
N SER A 611 0.63 1.40 9.04
CA SER A 611 -0.18 2.09 10.04
C SER A 611 -0.35 3.59 9.78
N SER A 612 0.46 4.18 8.89
CA SER A 612 0.27 5.55 8.40
C SER A 612 -1.12 5.74 7.78
N PRO A 613 -1.90 6.77 8.18
CA PRO A 613 -3.23 7.06 7.65
C PRO A 613 -3.30 7.06 6.12
N THR A 614 -2.49 7.85 5.44
CA THR A 614 -2.49 7.95 3.98
C THR A 614 -1.34 8.85 3.57
N SER A 615 -1.24 9.17 2.29
CA SER A 615 -0.34 10.20 1.79
C SER A 615 -1.04 11.12 0.79
N CYS A 616 -0.58 12.37 0.74
CA CYS A 616 -1.10 13.42 -0.13
C CYS A 616 -0.10 13.69 -1.26
N VAL A 617 -0.58 13.74 -2.49
CA VAL A 617 0.20 14.23 -3.62
C VAL A 617 -0.04 15.73 -3.75
N MET A 618 1.05 16.48 -3.56
CA MET A 618 1.09 17.94 -3.62
C MET A 618 1.88 18.37 -4.85
N GLN A 619 1.32 19.26 -5.66
CA GLN A 619 1.95 19.75 -6.89
C GLN A 619 1.70 21.24 -7.09
N GLY A 620 2.78 22.02 -7.18
CA GLY A 620 2.72 23.48 -7.24
C GLY A 620 4.12 24.11 -7.30
N PRO A 621 4.23 25.44 -7.31
CA PRO A 621 5.49 26.12 -7.00
C PRO A 621 6.08 25.60 -5.67
N ALA A 622 7.39 25.40 -5.62
CA ALA A 622 8.04 24.75 -4.46
C ALA A 622 7.69 25.41 -3.11
N ALA A 623 7.68 26.75 -3.07
CA ALA A 623 7.34 27.51 -1.86
C ALA A 623 5.88 27.32 -1.42
N GLU A 624 4.94 27.20 -2.37
CA GLU A 624 3.53 26.95 -2.05
C GLU A 624 3.31 25.52 -1.55
N VAL A 625 3.99 24.54 -2.16
CA VAL A 625 3.95 23.14 -1.72
C VAL A 625 4.49 23.02 -0.30
N GLU A 626 5.60 23.70 0.01
CA GLU A 626 6.18 23.72 1.35
C GLU A 626 5.22 24.36 2.37
N ALA A 627 4.61 25.49 2.01
CA ALA A 627 3.64 26.19 2.86
C ALA A 627 2.40 25.32 3.15
N ASP A 628 1.83 24.68 2.12
CA ASP A 628 0.68 23.78 2.26
C ASP A 628 1.04 22.52 3.07
N CYS A 629 2.24 21.96 2.90
CA CYS A 629 2.71 20.85 3.74
C CYS A 629 2.84 21.28 5.21
N ALA A 630 3.38 22.47 5.48
CA ALA A 630 3.45 23.02 6.84
C ALA A 630 2.06 23.29 7.45
N ALA A 631 1.09 23.71 6.63
CA ALA A 631 -0.30 23.84 7.04
C ALA A 631 -0.89 22.48 7.45
N ILE A 632 -0.67 21.42 6.67
CA ILE A 632 -1.10 20.06 7.01
C ILE A 632 -0.44 19.58 8.32
N ARG A 633 0.87 19.79 8.51
CA ARG A 633 1.56 19.44 9.77
C ARG A 633 0.97 20.19 10.98
N SER A 634 0.55 21.44 10.77
CA SER A 634 -0.16 22.23 11.79
C SER A 634 -1.54 21.65 12.10
N MET A 635 -2.25 21.10 11.11
CA MET A 635 -3.53 20.42 11.29
C MET A 635 -3.39 19.07 12.02
N GLU A 636 -2.35 18.28 11.73
CA GLU A 636 -2.05 17.02 12.43
C GLU A 636 -1.74 17.23 13.92
N SER A 637 -1.10 18.35 14.25
CA SER A 637 -0.72 18.70 15.62
C SER A 637 -1.83 19.45 16.38
N ALA A 638 -2.89 19.88 15.71
CA ALA A 638 -3.95 20.67 16.30
C ALA A 638 -4.94 19.79 17.09
N THR A 639 -5.42 20.31 18.22
CA THR A 639 -6.49 19.71 19.02
C THR A 639 -7.74 20.59 18.99
N LEU A 640 -8.89 20.11 19.49
CA LEU A 640 -10.09 20.94 19.61
C LEU A 640 -9.79 22.23 20.41
N CYS A 641 -10.20 23.37 19.86
CA CYS A 641 -10.03 24.67 20.50
C CYS A 641 -10.86 24.79 21.79
N SER A 642 -10.51 25.76 22.64
CA SER A 642 -11.20 25.99 23.91
C SER A 642 -12.70 26.25 23.75
N ALA A 643 -13.11 26.95 22.69
CA ALA A 643 -14.52 27.21 22.39
C ALA A 643 -15.28 25.91 22.07
N ALA A 644 -14.72 25.05 21.20
CA ALA A 644 -15.31 23.76 20.86
C ALA A 644 -15.39 22.84 22.10
N LYS A 645 -14.31 22.77 22.89
CA LYS A 645 -14.27 22.00 24.14
C LYS A 645 -15.30 22.49 25.17
N ALA A 646 -15.44 23.80 25.32
CA ALA A 646 -16.42 24.39 26.25
C ALA A 646 -17.87 24.11 25.81
N ALA A 647 -18.17 24.26 24.52
CA ALA A 647 -19.48 23.92 23.97
C ALA A 647 -19.81 22.43 24.15
N LEU A 648 -18.84 21.55 23.86
CA LEU A 648 -18.99 20.11 24.03
C LEU A 648 -19.20 19.69 25.49
N PHE A 649 -18.44 20.29 26.42
CA PHE A 649 -18.60 20.03 27.85
C PHE A 649 -19.99 20.45 28.35
N LYS A 650 -20.42 21.68 28.02
CA LYS A 650 -21.76 22.18 28.37
C LYS A 650 -22.85 21.27 27.79
N LEU A 651 -22.72 20.90 26.51
CA LEU A 651 -23.68 20.03 25.84
C LEU A 651 -23.80 18.66 26.51
N THR A 652 -22.67 18.06 26.87
CA THR A 652 -22.63 16.77 27.57
C THR A 652 -23.33 16.87 28.93
N SER A 653 -23.08 17.94 29.68
CA SER A 653 -23.75 18.21 30.97
C SER A 653 -25.26 18.38 30.81
N THR A 654 -25.69 19.21 29.85
CA THR A 654 -27.12 19.44 29.57
C THR A 654 -27.83 18.16 29.16
N ILE A 655 -27.22 17.31 28.32
CA ILE A 655 -27.81 16.03 27.93
C ILE A 655 -27.95 15.09 29.13
N HIS A 656 -26.94 15.01 30.00
CA HIS A 656 -27.01 14.20 31.22
C HIS A 656 -28.12 14.67 32.16
N GLU A 657 -28.26 15.99 32.37
CA GLU A 657 -29.36 16.57 33.16
C GLU A 657 -30.73 16.29 32.53
N THR A 658 -30.84 16.41 31.20
CA THR A 658 -32.06 16.11 30.44
C THR A 658 -32.46 14.65 30.60
N GLU A 659 -31.50 13.71 30.52
CA GLU A 659 -31.76 12.27 30.72
C GLU A 659 -32.25 11.97 32.14
N ARG A 660 -31.65 12.61 33.16
CA ARG A 660 -32.12 12.49 34.55
C ARG A 660 -33.54 13.02 34.72
N LEU A 661 -33.86 14.16 34.10
CA LEU A 661 -35.22 14.72 34.11
C LEU A 661 -36.22 13.83 33.35
N ARG A 662 -35.82 13.21 32.23
CA ARG A 662 -36.67 12.25 31.49
C ARG A 662 -37.01 11.04 32.35
N GLU A 663 -36.03 10.53 33.09
CA GLU A 663 -36.27 9.40 33.99
C GLU A 663 -37.19 9.78 35.15
N ASN A 664 -36.98 10.95 35.76
CA ASN A 664 -37.91 11.48 36.77
C ASN A 664 -39.33 11.64 36.21
N ALA A 665 -39.47 12.16 34.98
CA ALA A 665 -40.77 12.28 34.31
C ALA A 665 -41.45 10.91 34.14
N ARG A 666 -40.70 9.87 33.73
CA ARG A 666 -41.23 8.50 33.61
C ARG A 666 -41.70 7.94 34.95
N ILE A 667 -40.95 8.20 36.03
CA ILE A 667 -41.32 7.75 37.38
C ILE A 667 -42.61 8.45 37.84
N ILE A 668 -42.70 9.77 37.67
CA ILE A 668 -43.89 10.55 38.03
C ILE A 668 -45.09 10.11 37.21
N ASP A 669 -44.93 9.92 35.90
CA ASP A 669 -45.97 9.44 34.98
C ASP A 669 -46.44 8.01 35.33
N GLY A 670 -45.52 7.11 35.73
CA GLY A 670 -45.86 5.79 36.25
C GLY A 670 -46.66 5.83 37.55
N ARG A 671 -46.26 6.68 38.50
CA ARG A 671 -47.02 6.92 39.74
C ARG A 671 -48.40 7.50 39.44
N LEU A 672 -48.47 8.47 38.53
CA LEU A 672 -49.72 9.11 38.10
C LEU A 672 -50.68 8.08 37.48
N ARG A 673 -50.20 7.20 36.60
CA ARG A 673 -51.00 6.08 36.06
C ARG A 673 -51.54 5.19 37.17
N THR A 674 -50.68 4.74 38.07
CA THR A 674 -51.06 3.86 39.20
C THR A 674 -52.12 4.52 40.09
N MET A 675 -51.94 5.80 40.44
CA MET A 675 -52.90 6.53 41.26
C MET A 675 -54.21 6.81 40.52
N THR A 676 -54.15 7.06 39.21
CA THR A 676 -55.34 7.25 38.37
C THR A 676 -56.15 5.95 38.25
N GLU A 677 -55.47 4.80 38.15
CA GLU A 677 -56.12 3.48 38.16
C GLU A 677 -56.73 3.16 39.52
N ALA A 678 -56.01 3.42 40.62
CA ALA A 678 -56.55 3.29 41.98
C ALA A 678 -57.79 4.19 42.19
N TYR A 679 -57.76 5.43 41.70
CA TYR A 679 -58.92 6.33 41.73
C TYR A 679 -60.09 5.80 40.91
N ARG A 680 -59.86 5.24 39.71
CA ARG A 680 -60.91 4.62 38.91
C ARG A 680 -61.52 3.39 39.60
N HIS A 681 -60.70 2.54 40.22
CA HIS A 681 -61.19 1.38 40.97
C HIS A 681 -61.99 1.77 42.21
N ALA A 682 -61.47 2.70 43.02
CA ALA A 682 -62.18 3.23 44.19
C ALA A 682 -63.49 3.92 43.78
N SER A 683 -63.50 4.68 42.68
CA SER A 683 -64.71 5.35 42.17
C SER A 683 -65.73 4.36 41.61
N ALA A 684 -65.29 3.26 40.99
CA ALA A 684 -66.18 2.20 40.50
C ALA A 684 -66.80 1.38 41.66
N GLN A 685 -66.04 1.12 42.72
CA GLN A 685 -66.54 0.47 43.94
C GLN A 685 -67.54 1.35 44.71
N ALA A 686 -67.27 2.66 44.81
CA ALA A 686 -68.21 3.64 45.39
C ALA A 686 -69.48 3.85 44.53
N GLY A 687 -69.42 3.53 43.23
CA GLY A 687 -70.57 3.58 42.32
C GLY A 687 -71.38 2.29 42.24
N SER A 688 -70.85 1.14 42.68
CA SER A 688 -71.58 -0.14 42.70
C SER A 688 -72.33 -0.38 44.01
N SER A 689 -72.09 0.42 45.06
CA SER A 689 -72.82 0.35 46.34
C SER A 689 -74.20 1.00 46.31
N THR A 690 -74.67 1.48 45.15
CA THR A 690 -75.97 2.16 44.99
C THR A 690 -77.03 1.36 44.25
N ASP A 691 -76.81 0.09 43.87
CA ASP A 691 -77.78 -0.64 43.01
C ASP A 691 -78.14 -2.09 43.42
N GLU A 692 -77.76 -2.59 44.60
CA GLU A 692 -78.28 -3.87 45.12
C GLU A 692 -78.67 -3.76 46.60
N THR A 693 -79.95 -3.50 46.86
CA THR A 693 -80.89 -4.27 47.69
C THR A 693 -82.04 -3.36 48.14
N ALA A 694 -83.10 -3.34 47.34
CA ALA A 694 -84.44 -3.14 47.85
C ALA A 694 -84.93 -4.47 48.44
N ASP A 695 -85.54 -4.37 49.63
CA ASP A 695 -86.61 -5.21 50.18
C ASP A 695 -86.34 -6.02 51.48
N GLU A 696 -87.31 -5.88 52.40
CA GLU A 696 -87.69 -6.69 53.57
C GLU A 696 -86.90 -6.71 54.92
N ARG A 697 -87.36 -5.84 55.84
CA ARG A 697 -87.78 -6.05 57.25
C ARG A 697 -86.94 -6.88 58.25
N ARG A 698 -86.58 -6.14 59.33
CA ARG A 698 -86.75 -6.38 60.79
C ARG A 698 -85.63 -7.04 61.60
N GLU A 699 -85.08 -6.19 62.48
CA GLU A 699 -84.60 -6.44 63.85
C GLU A 699 -83.49 -7.47 64.06
N LYS A 700 -82.24 -7.04 63.89
CA LYS A 700 -81.24 -6.85 64.97
C LYS A 700 -79.89 -6.53 64.34
N ASP A 701 -79.17 -5.62 65.00
CA ASP A 701 -77.79 -5.22 64.74
C ASP A 701 -77.51 -4.61 63.36
N GLU A 702 -77.83 -3.32 63.25
CA GLU A 702 -77.26 -2.39 62.28
C GLU A 702 -77.00 -1.06 63.00
N GLN A 703 -75.92 -0.29 62.83
CA GLN A 703 -74.68 -0.29 62.05
C GLN A 703 -74.11 1.13 62.37
N ASP A 704 -72.85 1.45 62.62
CA ASP A 704 -71.63 1.23 61.83
C ASP A 704 -71.71 1.52 60.31
N THR A 705 -72.79 2.15 59.81
CA THR A 705 -72.95 2.49 58.38
C THR A 705 -72.78 3.96 58.03
N GLU A 706 -72.57 4.84 59.00
CA GLU A 706 -72.17 6.24 58.71
C GLU A 706 -70.65 6.44 58.59
N ASN A 707 -69.82 5.48 59.02
CA ASN A 707 -68.36 5.61 58.95
C ASN A 707 -67.73 5.14 57.62
N ASP A 708 -68.31 4.15 56.92
CA ASP A 708 -67.72 3.61 55.68
C ASP A 708 -67.98 4.50 54.43
N SER A 709 -69.12 5.20 54.37
CA SER A 709 -69.40 6.15 53.29
C SER A 709 -68.59 7.45 53.42
N CYS A 710 -68.32 7.90 54.64
CA CYS A 710 -67.48 9.07 54.91
C CYS A 710 -65.99 8.78 54.69
N SER A 711 -65.52 7.57 55.04
CA SER A 711 -64.16 7.10 54.76
C SER A 711 -63.87 7.00 53.26
N SER A 712 -64.76 6.38 52.48
CA SER A 712 -64.55 6.20 51.03
C SER A 712 -64.52 7.51 50.23
N GLN A 713 -65.29 8.52 50.66
CA GLN A 713 -65.30 9.83 50.02
C GLN A 713 -64.06 10.68 50.37
N HIS A 714 -63.57 10.59 51.62
CA HIS A 714 -62.32 11.22 52.04
C HIS A 714 -61.10 10.60 51.31
N ASP A 715 -61.10 9.28 51.10
CA ASP A 715 -60.04 8.59 50.37
C ASP A 715 -60.01 8.94 48.87
N LEU A 716 -61.18 9.15 48.25
CA LEU A 716 -61.29 9.65 46.87
C LEU A 716 -60.76 11.09 46.72
N GLU A 717 -61.04 11.97 47.69
CA GLU A 717 -60.51 13.35 47.69
C GLU A 717 -58.99 13.37 47.89
N ALA A 718 -58.45 12.50 48.76
CA ALA A 718 -57.01 12.35 48.95
C ALA A 718 -56.29 11.84 47.69
N LEU A 719 -56.88 10.87 46.98
CA LEU A 719 -56.38 10.39 45.70
C LEU A 719 -56.44 11.48 44.62
N ARG A 720 -57.53 12.25 44.54
CA ARG A 720 -57.70 13.35 43.59
C ARG A 720 -56.67 14.46 43.82
N SER A 721 -56.43 14.84 45.07
CA SER A 721 -55.40 15.81 45.45
C SER A 721 -53.99 15.32 45.05
N SER A 722 -53.68 14.05 45.32
CA SER A 722 -52.40 13.43 44.95
C SER A 722 -52.19 13.39 43.43
N ILE A 723 -53.23 13.04 42.66
CA ILE A 723 -53.22 13.07 41.19
C ILE A 723 -52.95 14.50 40.68
N SER A 724 -53.64 15.51 41.20
CA SER A 724 -53.45 16.91 40.80
C SER A 724 -52.04 17.43 41.11
N SER A 725 -51.46 16.99 42.24
CA SER A 725 -50.09 17.32 42.62
C SER A 725 -49.08 16.69 41.64
N LEU A 726 -49.21 15.39 41.36
CA LEU A 726 -48.36 14.68 40.40
C LEU A 726 -48.49 15.23 38.97
N GLN A 727 -49.69 15.67 38.55
CA GLN A 727 -49.90 16.32 37.26
C GLN A 727 -49.16 17.65 37.15
N SER A 728 -49.17 18.45 38.23
CA SER A 728 -48.47 19.72 38.29
C SER A 728 -46.96 19.52 38.27
N GLU A 729 -46.45 18.53 39.02
CA GLU A 729 -45.04 18.13 39.00
C GLU A 729 -44.61 17.63 37.62
N LEU A 730 -45.39 16.76 36.98
CA LEU A 730 -45.13 16.28 35.62
C LEU A 730 -45.11 17.40 34.58
N THR A 731 -46.04 18.36 34.69
CA THR A 731 -46.09 19.54 33.82
C THR A 731 -44.83 20.40 34.00
N TRP A 732 -44.40 20.61 35.25
CA TRP A 732 -43.16 21.34 35.55
C TRP A 732 -41.94 20.63 34.95
N VAL A 733 -41.79 19.32 35.16
CA VAL A 733 -40.67 18.55 34.59
C VAL A 733 -40.67 18.60 33.06
N THR A 734 -41.85 18.47 32.43
CA THR A 734 -41.98 18.50 30.96
C THR A 734 -41.59 19.85 30.36
N ASN A 735 -41.91 20.97 31.02
CA ASN A 735 -41.51 22.30 30.58
C ASN A 735 -39.99 22.52 30.66
N ASN A 736 -39.35 22.01 31.72
CA ASN A 736 -37.88 22.06 31.86
C ASN A 736 -37.20 21.18 30.80
N LEU A 737 -37.72 19.97 30.54
CA LEU A 737 -37.24 19.11 29.45
C LEU A 737 -37.25 19.82 28.09
N ALA A 738 -38.34 20.53 27.77
CA ALA A 738 -38.43 21.29 26.52
C ALA A 738 -37.45 22.47 26.46
N ALA A 739 -37.09 23.07 27.59
CA ALA A 739 -36.08 24.12 27.67
C ALA A 739 -34.66 23.55 27.47
N ASP A 740 -34.35 22.45 28.13
CA ASP A 740 -33.05 21.78 28.02
C ASP A 740 -32.82 21.21 26.61
N ASP A 741 -33.86 20.66 25.96
CA ASP A 741 -33.76 20.18 24.57
C ASP A 741 -33.45 21.33 23.60
N ARG A 742 -34.04 22.53 23.81
CA ARG A 742 -33.69 23.74 23.02
C ARG A 742 -32.25 24.19 23.28
N GLN A 743 -31.82 24.18 24.54
CA GLN A 743 -30.45 24.55 24.92
C GLN A 743 -29.43 23.57 24.34
N ALA A 744 -29.71 22.27 24.37
CA ALA A 744 -28.88 21.26 23.74
C ALA A 744 -28.75 21.49 22.24
N GLN A 745 -29.85 21.82 21.54
CA GLN A 745 -29.79 22.11 20.10
C GLN A 745 -28.96 23.36 19.76
N LEU A 746 -29.04 24.40 20.59
CA LEU A 746 -28.18 25.58 20.45
C LEU A 746 -26.70 25.20 20.62
N LEU A 747 -26.37 24.46 21.68
CA LEU A 747 -25.00 24.03 21.97
C LEU A 747 -24.43 23.09 20.89
N ARG A 748 -25.25 22.24 20.27
CA ARG A 748 -24.86 21.45 19.08
C ARG A 748 -24.43 22.35 17.93
N THR A 749 -25.22 23.38 17.65
CA THR A 749 -24.94 24.35 16.59
C THR A 749 -23.68 25.16 16.88
N GLU A 750 -23.51 25.60 18.14
CA GLU A 750 -22.29 26.30 18.59
C GLU A 750 -21.04 25.41 18.43
N PHE A 751 -21.13 24.14 18.84
CA PHE A 751 -20.06 23.18 18.68
C PHE A 751 -19.69 22.98 17.20
N ALA A 752 -20.67 22.71 16.33
CA ALA A 752 -20.43 22.53 14.90
C ALA A 752 -19.79 23.77 14.26
N LYS A 753 -20.25 24.97 14.63
CA LYS A 753 -19.67 26.23 14.17
C LYS A 753 -18.24 26.43 14.67
N ALA A 754 -17.97 26.14 15.95
CA ALA A 754 -16.63 26.23 16.51
C ALA A 754 -15.67 25.24 15.82
N LEU A 755 -16.12 24.01 15.58
CA LEU A 755 -15.36 22.99 14.85
C LEU A 755 -15.04 23.43 13.41
N ALA A 756 -16.02 23.95 12.68
CA ALA A 756 -15.85 24.37 11.28
C ALA A 756 -15.04 25.65 11.09
N SER A 757 -15.03 26.55 12.08
CA SER A 757 -14.31 27.83 12.01
C SER A 757 -12.89 27.77 12.60
N GLN A 758 -12.52 26.68 13.26
CA GLN A 758 -11.22 26.53 13.90
C GLN A 758 -10.08 26.55 12.87
N LYS A 759 -9.03 27.33 13.15
CA LYS A 759 -7.78 27.35 12.37
C LYS A 759 -6.56 27.28 13.31
N PRO A 760 -5.60 26.36 13.09
CA PRO A 760 -5.67 25.23 12.14
C PRO A 760 -6.79 24.25 12.53
N ALA A 761 -7.47 23.70 11.51
CA ALA A 761 -8.50 22.69 11.71
C ALA A 761 -7.84 21.39 12.19
N PRO A 762 -8.30 20.79 13.30
CA PRO A 762 -7.66 19.59 13.84
C PRO A 762 -7.98 18.40 12.94
N LEU A 763 -6.97 17.83 12.30
CA LEU A 763 -7.16 16.71 11.38
C LEU A 763 -7.56 15.43 12.12
N TYR A 764 -7.13 15.32 13.38
CA TYR A 764 -7.38 14.19 14.26
C TYR A 764 -8.07 14.63 15.55
N VAL A 765 -9.04 13.85 16.00
CA VAL A 765 -9.71 14.00 17.29
C VAL A 765 -9.37 12.79 18.15
N ASN A 766 -8.81 13.01 19.35
CA ASN A 766 -8.47 11.92 20.26
C ASN A 766 -9.74 11.18 20.75
N TYR A 767 -9.58 9.95 21.25
CA TYR A 767 -10.72 9.14 21.69
C TYR A 767 -11.46 9.71 22.90
N GLN A 768 -10.81 10.50 23.76
CA GLN A 768 -11.44 11.12 24.92
C GLN A 768 -12.48 12.16 24.47
N ASP A 769 -12.06 13.09 23.63
CA ASP A 769 -12.92 14.12 23.03
C ASP A 769 -14.01 13.46 22.17
N PHE A 770 -13.68 12.44 21.37
CA PHE A 770 -14.67 11.71 20.57
C PHE A 770 -15.71 10.98 21.43
N SER A 771 -15.31 10.41 22.58
CA SER A 771 -16.25 9.75 23.49
C SER A 771 -17.26 10.74 24.06
N MET A 772 -16.82 11.96 24.39
CA MET A 772 -17.73 13.05 24.78
C MET A 772 -18.65 13.45 23.61
N MET A 773 -18.12 13.58 22.39
CA MET A 773 -18.93 13.86 21.19
C MET A 773 -20.01 12.81 20.95
N LYS A 774 -19.67 11.52 21.14
CA LYS A 774 -20.61 10.41 21.01
C LYS A 774 -21.71 10.48 22.08
N ALA A 775 -21.35 10.71 23.34
CA ALA A 775 -22.31 10.90 24.44
C ALA A 775 -23.23 12.11 24.19
N ALA A 776 -22.71 13.16 23.55
CA ALA A 776 -23.45 14.37 23.22
C ALA A 776 -24.29 14.28 21.92
N GLY A 777 -24.22 13.17 21.19
CA GLY A 777 -24.93 12.97 19.92
C GLY A 777 -24.37 13.80 18.75
N VAL A 778 -23.13 14.29 18.84
CA VAL A 778 -22.44 15.08 17.80
C VAL A 778 -21.26 14.35 17.17
N GLY A 779 -21.07 13.05 17.48
CA GLY A 779 -19.98 12.25 16.91
C GLY A 779 -20.01 12.17 15.38
N ASN A 780 -21.19 12.23 14.77
CA ASN A 780 -21.37 12.20 13.31
C ASN A 780 -20.87 13.48 12.61
N GLU A 781 -20.62 14.57 13.34
CA GLU A 781 -20.01 15.79 12.77
C GLU A 781 -18.59 15.52 12.23
N LEU A 782 -17.93 14.45 12.69
CA LEU A 782 -16.62 14.03 12.18
C LEU A 782 -16.70 13.14 10.94
N ALA A 783 -17.90 12.72 10.53
CA ALA A 783 -18.05 11.86 9.37
C ALA A 783 -17.52 12.55 8.11
N VAL A 784 -16.86 11.76 7.26
CA VAL A 784 -16.51 12.23 5.91
C VAL A 784 -17.82 12.35 5.13
N MET A 785 -18.10 13.53 4.57
CA MET A 785 -19.29 13.78 3.75
C MET A 785 -19.11 13.27 2.33
#